data_AF-A0A7J2YTT1-F1
#
_entry.id   AF-A0A7J2YTT1-F1
#
_cell.length_a   1.000
_cell.length_b   1.000
_cell.length_c   1.000
_cell.angle_alpha   90.00
_cell.angle_beta   90.00
_cell.angle_gamma   90.00
#
_symmetry.space_group_name_H-M   'P 1'
#
loop_
_entity.id
_entity.type
_entity.pdbx_description
1 polymer ?
#
loop_
_entity_poly.entity_id
_entity_poly.type
_entity_poly.pdbx_seq_one_letter_code
_entity_poly.pdbx_strand_id
1 'polypeptide(L)'
;MSILKKRAVSASIVLCLALSMTASMVLLQSTNAHYPAWNIPTFSFCSVSPNPIGVGQTARVNFWLGQPPPTANGQYGDRWQNLTVKVTHPDGTTETLGPFTSDDTGGTYTTYTPTIVGNYTIQMFFGGEVLAGNNLAPGTPKSGPGANANIGDYFQPSSSNIFTLTVQSEPVGYPAEPPLPATYWERPIYGENNNWYVIAGNWLGYGQTSFALTGMYSVDRNYNPYTTAPNTAHIIWTKPEAFGGIIGGSYGGSETGNFFSTSQYEPKFAPIIMNGVLYYTQYPGSASYPAGWVAVDLHTGETIWTKNTTELLRCGQIVNMITPNQYGGLAYLWSQPLGSTVVFESFGASVGDSLEMWDAMTGNYILSITGVPIAVNGPGTGLQLTGDDSGNLIGYFVDSSNPFAPKLSMWNSTRCINLAVPNNYGGPNVPDNWYWRPPLNAKINFSLGIQWSAPLATNISGTPIIDFANGLYGLGITYVSSGVVYMQEYTMGGGLFYQPGWQIEAGYDANTGKQLWITNRTQVPFTLISSGAGTYFAGDGYYVEFTQNALSISCFSLTTGQKVWGPTTLPNARPFDSLGGNSVIANGTIYLWAYGGDVYAYNLADGTLKWHYQTPSGGYESPYGTEPLWTFTVGTVADGKLFVPEGHMYSPPLFHGAQQLALNITDGSVVWSIDAFDVTSGPAIVDGIMTTLNAYDNQIYAWGKGPTKMTVAAPAVGVTTETPITISGTIYDISAGSKQNAVAANFPNGLPCVSDASMSGFMEAVYMQQQMPNNITGVPITLSVLDANGNYRTIGVTTSDASGTFAYTWTPDIHGDYTVTANFAGSESYYPSSAVAHFYASPVSATPAPTTAAGQSMTDQYFIPAVAAIIAVIIIVGIALGILLVRKKP
;
A
#
# COMPACT_ATOMS: atom_id res chain seq x y z
N MET A 1 -99.55 24.22 9.01
CA MET A 1 -98.90 25.30 8.22
C MET A 1 -97.77 26.04 8.98
N SER A 2 -97.59 25.89 10.31
CA SER A 2 -96.53 26.60 11.07
C SER A 2 -95.15 25.92 11.11
N ILE A 3 -95.08 24.61 10.82
CA ILE A 3 -93.81 23.84 10.85
C ILE A 3 -92.95 24.07 9.59
N LEU A 4 -93.57 24.30 8.43
CA LEU A 4 -92.86 24.59 7.17
C LEU A 4 -92.19 25.98 7.16
N LYS A 5 -92.79 26.99 7.79
CA LYS A 5 -92.17 28.33 7.92
C LYS A 5 -90.94 28.35 8.83
N LYS A 6 -90.91 27.56 9.90
CA LYS A 6 -89.74 27.47 10.81
C LYS A 6 -88.54 26.75 10.20
N ARG A 7 -88.77 25.76 9.32
CA ARG A 7 -87.71 25.04 8.60
C ARG A 7 -87.09 25.89 7.47
N ALA A 8 -87.87 26.69 6.76
CA ALA A 8 -87.35 27.61 5.76
C ALA A 8 -86.44 28.70 6.38
N VAL A 9 -86.83 29.26 7.52
CA VAL A 9 -86.02 30.28 8.23
C VAL A 9 -84.73 29.67 8.80
N SER A 10 -84.79 28.46 9.37
CA SER A 10 -83.59 27.77 9.90
C SER A 10 -82.63 27.35 8.78
N ALA A 11 -83.15 26.85 7.65
CA ALA A 11 -82.33 26.53 6.47
C ALA A 11 -81.70 27.79 5.86
N SER A 12 -82.41 28.92 5.86
CA SER A 12 -81.86 30.21 5.39
C SER A 12 -80.77 30.73 6.31
N ILE A 13 -80.91 30.59 7.63
CA ILE A 13 -79.89 31.01 8.60
C ILE A 13 -78.65 30.11 8.52
N VAL A 14 -78.81 28.79 8.38
CA VAL A 14 -77.70 27.85 8.18
C VAL A 14 -77.01 28.08 6.83
N LEU A 15 -77.77 28.36 5.76
CA LEU A 15 -77.19 28.68 4.46
C LEU A 15 -76.47 30.03 4.49
N CYS A 16 -76.99 31.04 5.18
CA CYS A 16 -76.31 32.33 5.37
C CYS A 16 -75.09 32.24 6.29
N LEU A 17 -75.10 31.39 7.32
CA LEU A 17 -73.92 31.13 8.17
C LEU A 17 -72.87 30.29 7.43
N ALA A 18 -73.28 29.29 6.65
CA ALA A 18 -72.38 28.52 5.81
C ALA A 18 -71.78 29.40 4.70
N LEU A 19 -72.61 30.24 4.04
CA LEU A 19 -72.15 31.22 3.05
C LEU A 19 -71.28 32.31 3.68
N SER A 20 -71.53 32.74 4.92
CA SER A 20 -70.68 33.74 5.59
C SER A 20 -69.37 33.13 6.11
N MET A 21 -69.35 31.87 6.51
CA MET A 21 -68.13 31.11 6.86
C MET A 21 -67.30 30.75 5.62
N THR A 22 -67.93 30.34 4.51
CA THR A 22 -67.21 30.14 3.24
C THR A 22 -66.80 31.47 2.63
N ALA A 23 -67.58 32.55 2.76
CA ALA A 23 -67.17 33.87 2.33
C ALA A 23 -66.01 34.39 3.18
N SER A 24 -65.96 34.13 4.50
CA SER A 24 -64.80 34.51 5.32
C SER A 24 -63.56 33.64 5.06
N MET A 25 -63.71 32.39 4.62
CA MET A 25 -62.58 31.57 4.12
C MET A 25 -62.12 31.94 2.69
N VAL A 26 -63.02 32.45 1.85
CA VAL A 26 -62.72 32.94 0.48
C VAL A 26 -62.25 34.41 0.48
N LEU A 27 -62.61 35.19 1.51
CA LEU A 27 -62.19 36.58 1.74
C LEU A 27 -60.95 36.71 2.62
N LEU A 28 -60.40 35.62 3.15
CA LEU A 28 -58.98 35.59 3.53
C LEU A 28 -58.19 35.74 2.23
N GLN A 29 -57.92 36.99 1.86
CA GLN A 29 -56.88 37.26 0.86
C GLN A 29 -55.67 36.44 1.30
N SER A 30 -55.16 35.61 0.39
CA SER A 30 -53.82 35.07 0.49
C SER A 30 -52.86 36.26 0.46
N THR A 31 -52.68 36.92 1.60
CA THR A 31 -51.67 37.96 1.76
C THR A 31 -50.34 37.26 1.63
N ASN A 32 -49.68 37.44 0.48
CA ASN A 32 -48.25 37.19 0.37
C ASN A 32 -47.57 37.98 1.49
N ALA A 33 -46.64 37.34 2.20
CA ALA A 33 -46.14 37.85 3.47
C ALA A 33 -45.51 39.25 3.38
N HIS A 34 -45.08 39.71 2.19
CA HIS A 34 -44.70 41.10 1.93
C HIS A 34 -45.40 41.64 0.67
N TYR A 35 -46.62 42.19 0.79
CA TYR A 35 -47.30 42.92 -0.31
C TYR A 35 -47.52 44.40 0.06
N PRO A 36 -46.96 45.37 -0.71
CA PRO A 36 -46.06 45.15 -1.86
C PRO A 36 -44.72 44.53 -1.42
N ALA A 37 -44.03 43.90 -2.38
CA ALA A 37 -42.73 43.28 -2.17
C ALA A 37 -41.74 44.26 -1.51
N TRP A 38 -40.92 43.75 -0.59
CA TRP A 38 -39.92 44.55 0.10
C TRP A 38 -38.70 44.81 -0.80
N ASN A 39 -38.07 45.95 -0.58
CA ASN A 39 -36.73 46.23 -1.07
C ASN A 39 -35.75 45.99 0.08
N ILE A 40 -35.01 44.89 0.02
CA ILE A 40 -34.14 44.44 1.09
C ILE A 40 -32.70 44.89 0.77
N PRO A 41 -32.06 45.72 1.62
CA PRO A 41 -30.68 46.13 1.42
C PRO A 41 -29.75 44.92 1.57
N THR A 42 -28.75 44.81 0.68
CA THR A 42 -27.71 43.77 0.75
C THR A 42 -26.36 44.35 1.11
N PHE A 43 -25.47 43.49 1.62
CA PHE A 43 -24.11 43.87 2.01
C PHE A 43 -23.13 42.88 1.38
N SER A 44 -22.28 43.38 0.50
CA SER A 44 -21.30 42.59 -0.25
C SER A 44 -19.93 42.60 0.43
N PHE A 45 -19.23 41.47 0.39
CA PHE A 45 -17.90 41.31 0.96
C PHE A 45 -16.96 40.66 -0.07
N CYS A 46 -15.68 41.02 0.01
CA CYS A 46 -14.63 40.46 -0.83
C CYS A 46 -13.34 40.33 -0.02
N SER A 47 -12.63 39.22 -0.20
CA SER A 47 -11.35 38.93 0.41
C SER A 47 -10.45 38.24 -0.60
N VAL A 48 -9.18 38.66 -0.69
CA VAL A 48 -8.21 38.10 -1.63
C VAL A 48 -6.98 37.63 -0.87
N SER A 49 -6.56 36.38 -1.10
CA SER A 49 -5.39 35.78 -0.46
C SER A 49 -4.64 34.82 -1.40
N PRO A 50 -3.32 34.63 -1.23
CA PRO A 50 -2.44 35.35 -0.30
C PRO A 50 -2.24 36.82 -0.67
N ASN A 51 -1.88 37.65 0.30
CA ASN A 51 -1.54 39.08 0.12
C ASN A 51 -0.42 39.44 1.12
N PRO A 52 0.81 39.80 0.67
CA PRO A 52 1.22 39.98 -0.73
C PRO A 52 1.22 38.67 -1.54
N ILE A 53 1.37 38.77 -2.86
CA ILE A 53 1.51 37.64 -3.79
C ILE A 53 2.61 37.92 -4.82
N GLY A 54 3.31 36.89 -5.30
CA GLY A 54 4.25 37.04 -6.41
C GLY A 54 3.57 37.16 -7.77
N VAL A 55 4.19 37.87 -8.70
CA VAL A 55 3.76 37.92 -10.09
C VAL A 55 3.71 36.50 -10.70
N GLY A 56 2.63 36.17 -11.41
CA GLY A 56 2.41 34.83 -11.98
C GLY A 56 1.88 33.78 -10.99
N GLN A 57 1.77 34.08 -9.69
CA GLN A 57 1.10 33.20 -8.73
C GLN A 57 -0.41 33.46 -8.71
N THR A 58 -1.20 32.42 -8.45
CA THR A 58 -2.66 32.51 -8.46
C THR A 58 -3.21 32.87 -7.08
N ALA A 59 -3.88 34.01 -6.97
CA ALA A 59 -4.64 34.43 -5.78
C ALA A 59 -6.07 33.85 -5.80
N ARG A 60 -6.62 33.53 -4.64
CA ARG A 60 -8.03 33.18 -4.46
C ARG A 60 -8.82 34.44 -4.08
N VAL A 61 -9.84 34.74 -4.87
CA VAL A 61 -10.75 35.87 -4.66
C VAL A 61 -12.07 35.30 -4.14
N ASN A 62 -12.32 35.44 -2.85
CA ASN A 62 -13.53 34.98 -2.18
C ASN A 62 -14.50 36.15 -2.01
N PHE A 63 -15.78 35.97 -2.32
CA PHE A 63 -16.77 37.03 -2.22
C PHE A 63 -18.18 36.49 -1.96
N TRP A 64 -18.95 37.23 -1.18
CA TRP A 64 -20.25 36.77 -0.68
C TRP A 64 -21.17 37.92 -0.31
N LEU A 65 -22.47 37.64 -0.21
CA LEU A 65 -23.43 38.51 0.45
C LEU A 65 -23.53 38.14 1.94
N GLY A 66 -23.74 39.13 2.81
CA GLY A 66 -23.87 38.92 4.25
C GLY A 66 -25.07 38.07 4.69
N GLN A 67 -26.00 37.76 3.78
CA GLN A 67 -27.12 36.88 4.02
C GLN A 67 -27.20 35.81 2.92
N PRO A 68 -27.38 34.52 3.27
CA PRO A 68 -27.67 33.50 2.29
C PRO A 68 -29.01 33.77 1.60
N PRO A 69 -29.24 33.23 0.39
CA PRO A 69 -30.55 33.31 -0.25
C PRO A 69 -31.62 32.71 0.67
N PRO A 70 -32.71 33.41 1.00
CA PRO A 70 -33.66 32.94 2.02
C PRO A 70 -34.31 31.58 1.72
N THR A 71 -34.37 31.18 0.45
CA THR A 71 -34.92 29.89 0.02
C THR A 71 -33.86 28.79 -0.08
N ALA A 72 -32.57 29.10 0.03
CA ALA A 72 -31.47 28.15 -0.13
C ALA A 72 -31.47 27.08 0.98
N ASN A 73 -31.32 25.83 0.57
CA ASN A 73 -31.22 24.67 1.47
C ASN A 73 -30.48 23.52 0.78
N GLY A 74 -29.19 23.34 1.04
CA GLY A 74 -28.38 22.27 0.46
C GLY A 74 -28.32 22.36 -1.07
N GLN A 75 -28.90 21.39 -1.78
CA GLN A 75 -29.00 21.40 -3.25
C GLN A 75 -30.21 22.17 -3.79
N TYR A 76 -31.13 22.60 -2.93
CA TYR A 76 -32.41 23.24 -3.31
C TYR A 76 -32.43 24.74 -3.00
N GLY A 77 -33.43 25.44 -3.54
CA GLY A 77 -33.66 26.87 -3.37
C GLY A 77 -32.92 27.75 -4.36
N ASP A 78 -33.14 29.06 -4.27
CA ASP A 78 -32.45 30.05 -5.09
C ASP A 78 -30.98 30.18 -4.69
N ARG A 79 -30.16 30.61 -5.63
CA ARG A 79 -28.76 31.02 -5.43
C ARG A 79 -28.62 32.45 -5.89
N TRP A 80 -27.80 33.24 -5.21
CA TRP A 80 -27.56 34.61 -5.66
C TRP A 80 -26.91 34.58 -7.05
N GLN A 81 -27.46 35.37 -7.96
CA GLN A 81 -26.94 35.56 -9.31
C GLN A 81 -26.33 36.96 -9.43
N ASN A 82 -25.74 37.27 -10.58
CA ASN A 82 -25.23 38.61 -10.88
C ASN A 82 -24.13 39.11 -9.92
N LEU A 83 -23.30 38.20 -9.40
CA LEU A 83 -22.08 38.57 -8.67
C LEU A 83 -20.96 38.81 -9.68
N THR A 84 -20.32 39.98 -9.67
CA THR A 84 -19.19 40.30 -10.55
C THR A 84 -18.02 40.83 -9.73
N VAL A 85 -16.80 40.65 -10.20
CA VAL A 85 -15.60 41.20 -9.57
C VAL A 85 -14.88 42.10 -10.55
N LYS A 86 -14.70 43.38 -10.21
CA LYS A 86 -13.86 44.30 -10.97
C LYS A 86 -12.43 44.24 -10.43
N VAL A 87 -11.47 44.02 -11.32
CA VAL A 87 -10.04 44.12 -11.04
C VAL A 87 -9.49 45.34 -11.77
N THR A 88 -8.79 46.21 -11.05
CA THR A 88 -8.06 47.37 -11.61
C THR A 88 -6.58 47.11 -11.45
N HIS A 89 -5.86 47.19 -12.57
CA HIS A 89 -4.43 46.91 -12.68
C HIS A 89 -3.62 48.12 -12.19
N PRO A 90 -2.32 47.95 -11.87
CA PRO A 90 -1.44 49.05 -11.48
C PRO A 90 -1.32 50.17 -12.53
N ASP A 91 -1.53 49.84 -13.82
CA ASP A 91 -1.48 50.79 -14.94
C ASP A 91 -2.82 51.54 -15.16
N GLY A 92 -3.84 51.25 -14.35
CA GLY A 92 -5.16 51.85 -14.41
C GLY A 92 -6.14 51.16 -15.37
N THR A 93 -5.72 50.13 -16.10
CA THR A 93 -6.64 49.30 -16.89
C THR A 93 -7.53 48.45 -15.98
N THR A 94 -8.71 48.05 -16.46
CA THR A 94 -9.68 47.29 -15.67
C THR A 94 -10.26 46.13 -16.43
N GLU A 95 -10.56 45.06 -15.72
CA GLU A 95 -11.32 43.91 -16.20
C GLU A 95 -12.43 43.53 -15.22
N THR A 96 -13.45 42.84 -15.72
CA THR A 96 -14.58 42.35 -14.91
C THR A 96 -14.65 40.83 -15.06
N LEU A 97 -14.61 40.14 -13.94
CA LEU A 97 -14.80 38.70 -13.83
C LEU A 97 -16.27 38.40 -13.51
N GLY A 98 -16.79 37.30 -14.06
CA GLY A 98 -18.17 36.86 -13.89
C GLY A 98 -19.08 37.21 -15.08
N PRO A 99 -20.42 37.21 -14.89
CA PRO A 99 -21.13 37.03 -13.62
C PRO A 99 -20.99 35.62 -13.04
N PHE A 100 -21.01 35.52 -11.72
CA PHE A 100 -20.96 34.30 -10.93
C PHE A 100 -22.28 34.03 -10.21
N THR A 101 -22.44 32.79 -9.80
CA THR A 101 -23.55 32.29 -8.97
C THR A 101 -23.01 31.89 -7.60
N SER A 102 -23.75 32.17 -6.53
CA SER A 102 -23.38 31.75 -5.17
C SER A 102 -23.68 30.27 -4.90
N ASP A 103 -23.08 29.73 -3.85
CA ASP A 103 -23.55 28.54 -3.16
C ASP A 103 -24.77 28.84 -2.26
N ASP A 104 -25.22 27.84 -1.50
CA ASP A 104 -26.38 27.94 -0.60
C ASP A 104 -26.10 28.80 0.66
N THR A 105 -24.83 29.08 0.95
CA THR A 105 -24.43 30.01 2.02
C THR A 105 -24.37 31.47 1.56
N GLY A 106 -24.54 31.72 0.26
CA GLY A 106 -24.55 33.06 -0.34
C GLY A 106 -23.18 33.58 -0.75
N GLY A 107 -22.16 32.72 -0.77
CA GLY A 107 -20.80 33.04 -1.20
C GLY A 107 -20.37 32.29 -2.45
N THR A 108 -19.27 32.71 -3.04
CA THR A 108 -18.55 31.95 -4.09
C THR A 108 -17.09 32.45 -4.15
N TYR A 109 -16.30 31.85 -5.04
CA TYR A 109 -14.92 32.27 -5.25
C TYR A 109 -14.54 32.18 -6.73
N THR A 110 -13.49 32.91 -7.07
CA THR A 110 -12.75 32.74 -8.32
C THR A 110 -11.26 32.83 -8.04
N THR A 111 -10.45 32.66 -9.07
CA THR A 111 -8.99 32.80 -9.00
C THR A 111 -8.52 33.94 -9.90
N TYR A 112 -7.40 34.56 -9.53
CA TYR A 112 -6.80 35.64 -10.31
C TYR A 112 -5.28 35.53 -10.29
N THR A 113 -4.65 35.60 -11.47
CA THR A 113 -3.19 35.51 -11.61
C THR A 113 -2.64 36.85 -12.13
N PRO A 114 -2.13 37.74 -11.25
CA PRO A 114 -1.58 39.02 -11.67
C PRO A 114 -0.30 38.85 -12.48
N THR A 115 -0.15 39.65 -13.54
CA THR A 115 0.95 39.57 -14.51
C THR A 115 1.97 40.71 -14.41
N ILE A 116 1.64 41.76 -13.64
CA ILE A 116 2.46 42.97 -13.44
C ILE A 116 2.65 43.20 -11.94
N VAL A 117 3.84 43.61 -11.52
CA VAL A 117 4.15 44.02 -10.14
C VAL A 117 3.44 45.34 -9.80
N GLY A 118 2.88 45.45 -8.60
CA GLY A 118 2.19 46.65 -8.13
C GLY A 118 0.90 46.34 -7.36
N ASN A 119 0.14 47.39 -7.05
CA ASN A 119 -1.11 47.27 -6.31
C ASN A 119 -2.29 47.13 -7.27
N TYR A 120 -2.99 46.00 -7.20
CA TYR A 120 -4.29 45.81 -7.87
C TYR A 120 -5.39 46.17 -6.89
N THR A 121 -6.46 46.78 -7.38
CA THR A 121 -7.68 46.98 -6.57
C THR A 121 -8.79 46.07 -7.07
N ILE A 122 -9.35 45.28 -6.16
CA ILE A 122 -10.36 44.26 -6.44
C ILE A 122 -11.63 44.60 -5.66
N GLN A 123 -12.77 44.64 -6.33
CA GLN A 123 -14.06 44.96 -5.72
C GLN A 123 -15.16 44.07 -6.29
N MET A 124 -15.98 43.48 -5.42
CA MET A 124 -17.15 42.71 -5.82
C MET A 124 -18.39 43.61 -5.92
N PHE A 125 -19.26 43.30 -6.88
CA PHE A 125 -20.57 43.91 -7.07
C PHE A 125 -21.64 42.84 -7.18
N PHE A 126 -22.72 43.01 -6.41
CA PHE A 126 -23.96 42.28 -6.60
C PHE A 126 -24.95 43.18 -7.35
N GLY A 127 -25.41 42.73 -8.52
CA GLY A 127 -26.29 43.50 -9.41
C GLY A 127 -27.73 43.71 -8.90
N GLY A 128 -28.10 43.07 -7.79
CA GLY A 128 -29.47 43.05 -7.28
C GLY A 128 -30.35 42.05 -8.05
N GLU A 129 -31.29 41.41 -7.37
CA GLU A 129 -32.25 40.51 -8.02
C GLU A 129 -33.53 40.31 -7.19
N VAL A 130 -34.59 39.83 -7.85
CA VAL A 130 -35.84 39.44 -7.18
C VAL A 130 -35.76 37.96 -6.83
N LEU A 131 -36.05 37.61 -5.58
CA LEU A 131 -36.01 36.21 -5.14
C LEU A 131 -37.13 35.41 -5.80
N ALA A 132 -36.78 34.50 -6.71
CA ALA A 132 -37.72 33.88 -7.63
C ALA A 132 -38.43 32.64 -7.07
N GLY A 133 -37.91 32.01 -6.02
CA GLY A 133 -38.42 30.74 -5.51
C GLY A 133 -38.16 29.59 -6.48
N ASN A 134 -36.95 29.51 -7.04
CA ASN A 134 -36.54 28.47 -7.98
C ASN A 134 -35.99 27.23 -7.24
N ASN A 135 -36.12 26.05 -7.86
CA ASN A 135 -35.58 24.78 -7.36
C ASN A 135 -35.91 24.46 -5.89
N LEU A 136 -37.11 24.82 -5.41
CA LEU A 136 -37.50 24.59 -4.01
C LEU A 136 -37.46 23.09 -3.67
N ALA A 137 -37.18 22.78 -2.41
CA ALA A 137 -37.16 21.40 -1.94
C ALA A 137 -38.51 20.72 -2.19
N PRO A 138 -38.53 19.41 -2.52
CA PRO A 138 -39.77 18.68 -2.81
C PRO A 138 -40.80 18.83 -1.67
N GLY A 139 -42.01 19.29 -2.01
CA GLY A 139 -43.08 19.53 -1.04
C GLY A 139 -43.11 20.95 -0.44
N THR A 140 -42.15 21.83 -0.76
CA THR A 140 -42.21 23.24 -0.37
C THR A 140 -43.07 24.06 -1.34
N PRO A 141 -44.16 24.72 -0.88
CA PRO A 141 -45.01 25.52 -1.74
C PRO A 141 -44.32 26.83 -2.16
N LYS A 142 -44.51 27.25 -3.42
CA LYS A 142 -43.99 28.52 -3.96
C LYS A 142 -44.81 29.75 -3.51
N SER A 143 -46.07 29.55 -3.16
CA SER A 143 -46.99 30.61 -2.72
C SER A 143 -48.04 30.06 -1.74
N GLY A 144 -48.61 30.92 -0.90
CA GLY A 144 -49.65 30.53 0.08
C GLY A 144 -49.08 30.05 1.41
N PRO A 145 -49.90 29.42 2.28
CA PRO A 145 -49.47 28.97 3.60
C PRO A 145 -48.25 28.04 3.52
N GLY A 146 -47.18 28.38 4.24
CA GLY A 146 -45.92 27.60 4.27
C GLY A 146 -44.90 27.96 3.18
N ALA A 147 -45.20 28.90 2.26
CA ALA A 147 -44.21 29.42 1.33
C ALA A 147 -43.23 30.36 2.04
N ASN A 148 -41.99 30.44 1.56
CA ASN A 148 -41.00 31.37 2.11
C ASN A 148 -41.47 32.82 1.86
N ALA A 149 -41.51 33.62 2.93
CA ALA A 149 -42.04 34.98 2.93
C ALA A 149 -41.31 35.94 1.97
N ASN A 150 -40.04 35.65 1.64
CA ASN A 150 -39.21 36.51 0.82
C ASN A 150 -39.32 36.25 -0.68
N ILE A 151 -40.07 35.23 -1.12
CA ILE A 151 -40.27 34.97 -2.54
C ILE A 151 -41.05 36.14 -3.14
N GLY A 152 -40.43 36.84 -4.10
CA GLY A 152 -40.95 38.06 -4.72
C GLY A 152 -40.34 39.36 -4.17
N ASP A 153 -39.60 39.33 -3.06
CA ASP A 153 -38.86 40.51 -2.57
C ASP A 153 -37.66 40.84 -3.47
N TYR A 154 -37.33 42.12 -3.58
CA TYR A 154 -36.17 42.61 -4.32
C TYR A 154 -34.99 42.83 -3.39
N PHE A 155 -33.92 42.05 -3.61
CA PHE A 155 -32.63 42.21 -2.94
C PHE A 155 -31.81 43.24 -3.71
N GLN A 156 -31.55 44.38 -3.06
CA GLN A 156 -30.98 45.55 -3.72
C GLN A 156 -29.51 45.32 -4.11
N PRO A 157 -28.99 46.03 -5.14
CA PRO A 157 -27.57 45.98 -5.48
C PRO A 157 -26.68 46.46 -4.34
N SER A 158 -25.49 45.90 -4.22
CA SER A 158 -24.47 46.38 -3.29
C SER A 158 -23.06 46.13 -3.83
N SER A 159 -22.07 46.80 -3.25
CA SER A 159 -20.65 46.65 -3.60
C SER A 159 -19.85 46.38 -2.33
N SER A 160 -18.82 45.54 -2.43
CA SER A 160 -17.88 45.34 -1.32
C SER A 160 -16.99 46.58 -1.12
N ASN A 161 -16.25 46.59 -0.02
CA ASN A 161 -15.06 47.45 0.07
C ASN A 161 -14.06 47.09 -1.03
N ILE A 162 -13.20 48.04 -1.38
CA ILE A 162 -12.09 47.82 -2.31
C ILE A 162 -10.96 47.09 -1.56
N PHE A 163 -10.60 45.90 -2.03
CA PHE A 163 -9.46 45.15 -1.54
C PHE A 163 -8.21 45.50 -2.34
N THR A 164 -7.08 45.77 -1.67
CA THR A 164 -5.80 46.02 -2.34
C THR A 164 -4.93 44.76 -2.29
N LEU A 165 -4.66 44.17 -3.45
CA LEU A 165 -3.73 43.05 -3.60
C LEU A 165 -2.35 43.61 -3.94
N THR A 166 -1.38 43.40 -3.06
CA THR A 166 0.01 43.80 -3.26
C THR A 166 0.74 42.70 -4.03
N VAL A 167 1.14 42.99 -5.27
CA VAL A 167 1.89 42.05 -6.11
C VAL A 167 3.37 42.43 -6.13
N GLN A 168 4.22 41.49 -5.78
CA GLN A 168 5.68 41.63 -5.70
C GLN A 168 6.40 40.76 -6.75
N SER A 169 7.69 41.01 -6.97
CA SER A 169 8.50 40.19 -7.90
C SER A 169 8.77 38.79 -7.35
N GLU A 170 9.04 38.68 -6.05
CA GLU A 170 9.37 37.41 -5.41
C GLU A 170 8.12 36.59 -5.13
N PRO A 171 8.07 35.31 -5.53
CA PRO A 171 6.97 34.43 -5.19
C PRO A 171 6.86 34.23 -3.68
N VAL A 172 5.63 34.19 -3.18
CA VAL A 172 5.32 33.75 -1.82
C VAL A 172 5.49 32.24 -1.75
N GLY A 173 6.39 31.77 -0.89
CA GLY A 173 6.68 30.35 -0.71
C GLY A 173 5.56 29.61 0.02
N TYR A 174 5.44 28.31 -0.28
CA TYR A 174 4.68 27.38 0.57
C TYR A 174 5.50 27.02 1.82
N PRO A 175 4.85 26.58 2.92
CA PRO A 175 5.55 25.89 3.99
C PRO A 175 6.43 24.76 3.45
N ALA A 176 7.57 24.52 4.08
CA ALA A 176 8.44 23.41 3.68
C ALA A 176 7.72 22.09 3.94
N GLU A 177 7.63 21.26 2.90
CA GLU A 177 7.10 19.90 3.04
C GLU A 177 8.12 19.01 3.77
N PRO A 178 7.70 18.20 4.75
CA PRO A 178 8.57 17.23 5.40
C PRO A 178 9.18 16.26 4.37
N PRO A 179 10.49 15.93 4.47
CA PRO A 179 11.11 14.94 3.59
C PRO A 179 10.55 13.53 3.87
N LEU A 180 10.78 12.60 2.94
CA LEU A 180 10.54 11.17 3.18
C LEU A 180 11.32 10.67 4.40
N PRO A 181 10.82 9.66 5.14
CA PRO A 181 11.45 9.20 6.37
C PRO A 181 12.81 8.57 6.08
N ALA A 182 13.84 9.08 6.75
CA ALA A 182 15.17 8.47 6.77
C ALA A 182 15.36 7.48 7.94
N THR A 183 14.45 7.49 8.90
CA THR A 183 14.43 6.63 10.09
C THR A 183 13.26 5.67 10.03
N TYR A 184 13.22 4.71 10.96
CA TYR A 184 12.06 3.84 11.15
C TYR A 184 10.77 4.66 11.24
N TRP A 185 9.75 4.22 10.54
CA TRP A 185 8.44 4.86 10.48
C TRP A 185 7.37 3.76 10.44
N GLU A 186 6.16 4.14 10.82
CA GLU A 186 4.98 3.28 10.83
C GLU A 186 3.73 4.13 10.55
N ARG A 187 2.56 3.50 10.56
CA ARG A 187 1.28 4.19 10.38
C ARG A 187 0.58 4.45 11.72
N PRO A 188 -0.27 5.49 11.82
CA PRO A 188 -0.69 6.40 10.76
C PRO A 188 0.39 7.41 10.37
N ILE A 189 0.46 7.75 9.09
CA ILE A 189 1.29 8.85 8.61
C ILE A 189 0.64 10.17 9.04
N TYR A 190 1.44 11.08 9.59
CA TYR A 190 0.97 12.40 9.99
C TYR A 190 0.43 13.18 8.78
N GLY A 191 -0.78 13.75 8.89
CA GLY A 191 -1.51 14.29 7.74
C GLY A 191 -0.88 15.49 7.03
N GLU A 192 0.14 16.13 7.60
CA GLU A 192 0.93 17.17 6.90
C GLU A 192 2.05 16.58 6.02
N ASN A 193 2.38 15.29 6.16
CA ASN A 193 3.40 14.61 5.38
C ASN A 193 2.85 14.16 4.02
N ASN A 194 2.23 15.08 3.28
CA ASN A 194 1.49 14.76 2.05
C ASN A 194 2.34 14.00 1.03
N ASN A 195 3.63 14.35 0.92
CA ASN A 195 4.57 13.71 -0.01
C ASN A 195 4.88 12.24 0.30
N TRP A 196 4.53 11.72 1.47
CA TRP A 196 4.80 10.32 1.83
C TRP A 196 3.89 9.31 1.09
N TYR A 197 2.89 9.79 0.33
CA TYR A 197 2.02 8.93 -0.48
C TYR A 197 2.79 8.00 -1.44
N VAL A 198 3.99 8.40 -1.88
CA VAL A 198 4.84 7.64 -2.80
C VAL A 198 5.41 6.35 -2.20
N ILE A 199 5.49 6.25 -0.88
CA ILE A 199 5.97 5.05 -0.16
C ILE A 199 4.87 4.33 0.62
N ALA A 200 3.63 4.82 0.54
CA ALA A 200 2.56 4.50 1.47
C ALA A 200 1.33 3.88 0.76
N GLY A 201 1.55 2.91 -0.10
CA GLY A 201 0.52 2.20 -0.86
C GLY A 201 -0.40 1.33 0.00
N ASN A 202 -1.38 0.70 -0.65
CA ASN A 202 -2.25 -0.31 -0.05
C ASN A 202 -2.31 -1.54 -0.98
N TRP A 203 -2.73 -2.68 -0.45
CA TRP A 203 -2.95 -3.93 -1.20
C TRP A 203 -4.39 -4.39 -1.01
N LEU A 204 -5.29 -3.99 -1.91
CA LEU A 204 -6.73 -4.19 -1.68
C LEU A 204 -7.21 -5.60 -2.05
N GLY A 205 -6.36 -6.46 -2.61
CA GLY A 205 -6.70 -7.87 -2.85
C GLY A 205 -7.79 -8.05 -3.91
N TYR A 206 -7.85 -7.20 -4.94
CA TYR A 206 -8.84 -7.32 -6.01
C TYR A 206 -8.63 -8.53 -6.91
N GLY A 207 -7.36 -8.92 -7.10
CA GLY A 207 -7.00 -10.14 -7.83
C GLY A 207 -7.04 -11.37 -6.93
N GLN A 208 -7.24 -12.53 -7.54
CA GLN A 208 -7.24 -13.82 -6.85
C GLN A 208 -5.83 -14.43 -6.88
N THR A 209 -5.28 -14.73 -5.70
CA THR A 209 -4.16 -15.67 -5.60
C THR A 209 -4.65 -17.10 -5.68
N SER A 210 -3.76 -18.05 -5.97
CA SER A 210 -4.03 -19.47 -6.27
C SER A 210 -5.26 -20.02 -5.54
N PHE A 211 -6.39 -20.14 -6.26
CA PHE A 211 -7.65 -20.74 -5.77
C PHE A 211 -8.30 -20.05 -4.56
N ALA A 212 -7.82 -18.88 -4.16
CA ALA A 212 -8.43 -17.99 -3.18
C ALA A 212 -9.42 -17.01 -3.84
N LEU A 213 -10.17 -16.28 -3.01
CA LEU A 213 -11.07 -15.22 -3.47
C LEU A 213 -10.42 -13.83 -3.54
N THR A 214 -9.19 -13.69 -3.05
CA THR A 214 -8.49 -12.41 -2.91
C THR A 214 -6.98 -12.67 -2.95
N GLY A 215 -6.16 -11.68 -2.63
CA GLY A 215 -4.74 -11.86 -2.35
C GLY A 215 -3.78 -11.18 -3.32
N MET A 216 -4.23 -10.80 -4.52
CA MET A 216 -3.38 -10.12 -5.52
C MET A 216 -3.81 -8.68 -5.74
N TYR A 217 -2.87 -7.82 -6.12
CA TYR A 217 -3.04 -6.37 -6.11
C TYR A 217 -4.25 -5.89 -6.92
N SER A 218 -4.34 -6.34 -8.19
CA SER A 218 -5.41 -6.02 -9.12
C SER A 218 -5.84 -7.24 -9.93
N VAL A 219 -6.99 -7.14 -10.59
CA VAL A 219 -7.52 -8.17 -11.50
C VAL A 219 -6.74 -8.29 -12.82
N ASP A 220 -6.05 -7.22 -13.24
CA ASP A 220 -5.31 -7.17 -14.51
C ASP A 220 -3.80 -7.34 -14.34
N ARG A 221 -3.24 -6.98 -13.18
CA ARG A 221 -1.80 -7.07 -12.91
C ARG A 221 -1.47 -7.11 -11.42
N ASN A 222 -0.41 -7.82 -11.07
CA ASN A 222 0.11 -7.85 -9.70
C ASN A 222 1.28 -6.85 -9.52
N TYR A 223 0.98 -5.57 -9.72
CA TYR A 223 1.96 -4.48 -9.69
C TYR A 223 1.52 -3.36 -8.73
N ASN A 224 2.31 -3.06 -7.71
CA ASN A 224 2.08 -1.92 -6.82
C ASN A 224 3.06 -0.76 -7.12
N PRO A 225 2.61 0.35 -7.74
CA PRO A 225 3.47 1.49 -8.06
C PRO A 225 3.69 2.47 -6.90
N TYR A 226 2.98 2.32 -5.79
CA TYR A 226 2.92 3.31 -4.70
C TYR A 226 3.63 2.85 -3.43
N THR A 227 4.67 2.02 -3.56
CA THR A 227 5.40 1.45 -2.43
C THR A 227 6.88 1.30 -2.76
N THR A 228 7.71 1.28 -1.72
CA THR A 228 9.05 0.69 -1.79
C THR A 228 8.96 -0.83 -1.61
N ALA A 229 10.06 -1.55 -1.84
CA ALA A 229 10.17 -2.99 -1.60
C ALA A 229 11.53 -3.36 -0.99
N PRO A 230 11.67 -4.52 -0.31
CA PRO A 230 12.93 -4.92 0.31
C PRO A 230 14.08 -5.03 -0.70
N ASN A 231 15.21 -4.40 -0.37
CA ASN A 231 16.46 -4.49 -1.13
C ASN A 231 17.37 -5.64 -0.64
N THR A 232 16.99 -6.33 0.44
CA THR A 232 17.67 -7.52 0.96
C THR A 232 16.64 -8.52 1.49
N ALA A 233 17.07 -9.76 1.75
CA ALA A 233 16.23 -10.81 2.31
C ALA A 233 16.09 -10.72 3.85
N HIS A 234 16.14 -9.51 4.44
CA HIS A 234 16.02 -9.32 5.89
C HIS A 234 14.59 -9.64 6.37
N ILE A 235 14.45 -10.66 7.22
CA ILE A 235 13.17 -11.09 7.81
C ILE A 235 12.92 -10.28 9.08
N ILE A 236 11.81 -9.53 9.11
CA ILE A 236 11.44 -8.70 10.25
C ILE A 236 10.53 -9.41 11.25
N TRP A 237 9.79 -10.44 10.82
CA TRP A 237 9.02 -11.36 11.67
C TRP A 237 8.52 -12.56 10.87
N THR A 238 8.17 -13.65 11.58
CA THR A 238 7.41 -14.79 11.04
C THR A 238 6.16 -15.07 11.88
N LYS A 239 5.14 -15.70 11.29
CA LYS A 239 3.90 -16.06 12.01
C LYS A 239 3.35 -17.40 11.51
N PRO A 240 3.19 -18.41 12.38
CA PRO A 240 2.58 -19.69 11.99
C PRO A 240 1.14 -19.53 11.49
N GLU A 241 0.84 -20.18 10.37
CA GLU A 241 -0.52 -20.24 9.80
C GLU A 241 -1.13 -21.64 9.93
N ALA A 242 -0.32 -22.69 9.75
CA ALA A 242 -0.71 -24.07 9.95
C ALA A 242 0.45 -24.89 10.53
N PHE A 243 0.22 -26.16 10.88
CA PHE A 243 1.34 -27.07 11.17
C PHE A 243 2.22 -27.22 9.93
N GLY A 244 3.53 -27.04 10.07
CA GLY A 244 4.50 -27.18 8.99
C GLY A 244 5.83 -27.77 9.48
N GLY A 245 6.75 -28.02 8.54
CA GLY A 245 8.04 -28.66 8.81
C GLY A 245 7.94 -30.19 8.94
N ILE A 246 8.97 -30.80 9.52
CA ILE A 246 9.07 -32.26 9.70
C ILE A 246 8.13 -32.75 10.81
N ILE A 247 7.37 -33.82 10.55
CA ILE A 247 6.43 -34.43 11.51
C ILE A 247 7.15 -35.02 12.72
N GLY A 248 8.32 -35.63 12.48
CA GLY A 248 9.19 -36.19 13.52
C GLY A 248 9.60 -37.65 13.27
N GLY A 249 10.45 -38.17 14.15
CA GLY A 249 11.18 -39.43 13.93
C GLY A 249 10.32 -40.69 13.71
N SER A 250 9.06 -40.71 14.15
CA SER A 250 8.15 -41.84 13.90
C SER A 250 7.74 -41.98 12.43
N TYR A 251 7.90 -40.92 11.63
CA TYR A 251 7.60 -40.88 10.19
C TYR A 251 8.88 -40.86 9.33
N GLY A 252 10.05 -40.97 9.97
CA GLY A 252 11.36 -40.91 9.30
C GLY A 252 11.75 -39.50 8.84
N GLY A 253 12.90 -39.42 8.18
CA GLY A 253 13.42 -38.18 7.57
C GLY A 253 13.24 -38.11 6.06
N SER A 254 12.27 -38.86 5.52
CA SER A 254 11.96 -38.80 4.09
C SER A 254 11.22 -37.50 3.75
N GLU A 255 11.18 -37.13 2.48
CA GLU A 255 10.47 -35.93 2.01
C GLU A 255 8.94 -36.04 2.20
N THR A 256 8.42 -37.26 2.37
CA THR A 256 7.02 -37.53 2.80
C THR A 256 6.80 -37.43 4.31
N GLY A 257 7.86 -37.20 5.09
CA GLY A 257 7.84 -37.04 6.54
C GLY A 257 7.56 -35.61 7.01
N ASN A 258 7.09 -34.74 6.12
CA ASN A 258 6.73 -33.35 6.40
C ASN A 258 5.22 -33.19 6.64
N PHE A 259 4.83 -32.23 7.48
CA PHE A 259 3.46 -31.74 7.53
C PHE A 259 3.06 -31.20 6.16
N PHE A 260 1.77 -31.29 5.86
CA PHE A 260 1.23 -30.89 4.58
C PHE A 260 1.51 -29.40 4.26
N SER A 261 2.36 -29.18 3.26
CA SER A 261 2.95 -27.91 2.84
C SER A 261 2.17 -27.25 1.69
N THR A 262 0.85 -27.23 1.82
CA THR A 262 -0.09 -26.67 0.83
C THR A 262 -0.11 -27.42 -0.52
N SER A 263 -1.25 -27.31 -1.23
CA SER A 263 -1.46 -27.78 -2.59
C SER A 263 -1.94 -26.60 -3.41
N GLN A 264 -1.79 -26.65 -4.74
CA GLN A 264 -2.35 -25.62 -5.61
C GLN A 264 -3.84 -25.38 -5.31
N TYR A 265 -4.59 -26.40 -4.92
CA TYR A 265 -6.04 -26.31 -4.66
C TYR A 265 -6.41 -25.89 -3.23
N GLU A 266 -5.44 -25.69 -2.35
CA GLU A 266 -5.68 -25.35 -0.94
C GLU A 266 -4.88 -24.11 -0.53
N PRO A 267 -5.39 -22.89 -0.81
CA PRO A 267 -4.74 -21.67 -0.38
C PRO A 267 -4.71 -21.60 1.15
N LYS A 268 -3.53 -21.29 1.71
CA LYS A 268 -3.38 -21.00 3.14
C LYS A 268 -3.19 -19.52 3.45
N PHE A 269 -2.89 -18.70 2.44
CA PHE A 269 -2.64 -17.27 2.63
C PHE A 269 -3.12 -16.47 1.42
N ALA A 270 -3.89 -15.42 1.69
CA ALA A 270 -4.40 -14.48 0.69
C ALA A 270 -4.50 -13.08 1.34
N PRO A 271 -3.52 -12.20 1.11
CA PRO A 271 -3.39 -10.94 1.86
C PRO A 271 -4.28 -9.80 1.33
N ILE A 272 -4.82 -9.01 2.25
CA ILE A 272 -5.29 -7.64 2.03
C ILE A 272 -4.50 -6.75 2.99
N ILE A 273 -3.94 -5.64 2.53
CA ILE A 273 -3.20 -4.69 3.37
C ILE A 273 -3.82 -3.30 3.21
N MET A 274 -4.30 -2.72 4.30
CA MET A 274 -4.77 -1.33 4.34
C MET A 274 -4.20 -0.63 5.56
N ASN A 275 -3.61 0.55 5.35
CA ASN A 275 -3.07 1.36 6.43
C ASN A 275 -2.15 0.58 7.40
N GLY A 276 -1.25 -0.25 6.86
CA GLY A 276 -0.26 -1.00 7.67
C GLY A 276 -0.85 -2.18 8.44
N VAL A 277 -2.10 -2.55 8.16
CA VAL A 277 -2.75 -3.73 8.73
C VAL A 277 -2.92 -4.79 7.64
N LEU A 278 -2.37 -5.97 7.88
CA LEU A 278 -2.52 -7.16 7.05
C LEU A 278 -3.71 -7.98 7.53
N TYR A 279 -4.64 -8.26 6.63
CA TYR A 279 -5.83 -9.08 6.82
C TYR A 279 -5.75 -10.34 5.96
N TYR A 280 -6.13 -11.48 6.52
CA TYR A 280 -6.23 -12.73 5.77
C TYR A 280 -7.22 -13.71 6.43
N THR A 281 -7.72 -14.64 5.62
CA THR A 281 -8.55 -15.77 6.10
C THR A 281 -7.64 -16.90 6.53
N GLN A 282 -7.92 -17.52 7.68
CA GLN A 282 -7.11 -18.59 8.23
C GLN A 282 -7.56 -19.97 7.77
N TYR A 283 -6.58 -20.80 7.38
CA TYR A 283 -6.79 -22.18 6.94
C TYR A 283 -5.80 -23.16 7.60
N PRO A 284 -5.89 -23.36 8.94
CA PRO A 284 -4.93 -24.18 9.66
C PRO A 284 -4.98 -25.67 9.29
N GLY A 285 -6.11 -26.14 8.73
CA GLY A 285 -6.33 -27.52 8.30
C GLY A 285 -6.48 -27.64 6.78
N SER A 286 -7.63 -27.21 6.25
CA SER A 286 -7.97 -27.27 4.82
C SER A 286 -8.81 -26.04 4.43
N ALA A 287 -8.75 -25.67 3.15
CA ALA A 287 -9.52 -24.58 2.56
C ALA A 287 -11.05 -24.73 2.74
N SER A 288 -11.54 -25.97 2.96
CA SER A 288 -12.97 -26.25 3.21
C SER A 288 -13.46 -25.83 4.61
N TYR A 289 -12.54 -25.54 5.53
CA TYR A 289 -12.85 -25.21 6.93
C TYR A 289 -12.05 -23.98 7.37
N PRO A 290 -12.40 -22.77 6.90
CA PRO A 290 -11.78 -21.54 7.39
C PRO A 290 -12.02 -21.38 8.89
N ALA A 291 -10.97 -21.00 9.62
CA ALA A 291 -11.04 -20.79 11.07
C ALA A 291 -11.53 -19.37 11.45
N GLY A 292 -11.54 -18.45 10.48
CA GLY A 292 -11.89 -17.05 10.68
C GLY A 292 -10.93 -16.13 9.95
N TRP A 293 -10.94 -14.86 10.35
CA TRP A 293 -10.03 -13.83 9.83
C TRP A 293 -9.10 -13.34 10.93
N VAL A 294 -7.93 -12.89 10.52
CA VAL A 294 -6.97 -12.24 11.41
C VAL A 294 -6.56 -10.91 10.79
N ALA A 295 -6.51 -9.88 11.63
CA ALA A 295 -5.82 -8.63 11.35
C ALA A 295 -4.52 -8.58 12.16
N VAL A 296 -3.40 -8.35 11.50
CA VAL A 296 -2.08 -8.20 12.12
C VAL A 296 -1.45 -6.88 11.71
N ASP A 297 -0.66 -6.29 12.60
CA ASP A 297 0.21 -5.18 12.26
C ASP A 297 1.30 -5.65 11.28
N LEU A 298 1.45 -4.96 10.15
CA LEU A 298 2.36 -5.36 9.08
C LEU A 298 3.84 -5.29 9.50
N HIS A 299 4.21 -4.36 10.37
CA HIS A 299 5.60 -4.14 10.79
C HIS A 299 6.05 -5.15 11.86
N THR A 300 5.11 -5.67 12.65
CA THR A 300 5.43 -6.47 13.84
C THR A 300 4.86 -7.88 13.82
N GLY A 301 3.84 -8.17 13.01
CA GLY A 301 3.12 -9.44 13.01
C GLY A 301 2.20 -9.64 14.23
N GLU A 302 2.09 -8.63 15.10
CA GLU A 302 1.22 -8.67 16.27
C GLU A 302 -0.25 -8.67 15.85
N THR A 303 -1.05 -9.55 16.46
CA THR A 303 -2.48 -9.64 16.16
C THR A 303 -3.22 -8.44 16.75
N ILE A 304 -3.90 -7.67 15.90
CA ILE A 304 -4.75 -6.55 16.30
C ILE A 304 -6.12 -7.07 16.71
N TRP A 305 -6.75 -7.89 15.86
CA TRP A 305 -8.00 -8.57 16.16
C TRP A 305 -8.16 -9.86 15.36
N THR A 306 -9.05 -10.73 15.84
CA THR A 306 -9.46 -11.96 15.16
C THR A 306 -10.97 -12.00 15.05
N LYS A 307 -11.49 -12.59 13.96
CA LYS A 307 -12.91 -12.77 13.74
C LYS A 307 -13.24 -14.24 13.51
N ASN A 308 -14.01 -14.83 14.41
CA ASN A 308 -14.54 -16.18 14.21
C ASN A 308 -15.70 -16.12 13.22
N THR A 309 -15.47 -16.55 11.99
CA THR A 309 -16.46 -16.59 10.92
C THR A 309 -16.11 -17.69 9.93
N THR A 310 -17.11 -18.12 9.15
CA THR A 310 -16.91 -19.02 8.01
C THR A 310 -16.95 -18.27 6.68
N GLU A 311 -17.25 -16.97 6.70
CA GLU A 311 -17.19 -16.13 5.51
C GLU A 311 -15.75 -15.96 5.03
N LEU A 312 -15.58 -15.74 3.73
CA LEU A 312 -14.28 -15.57 3.10
C LEU A 312 -14.05 -14.10 2.77
N LEU A 313 -12.85 -13.58 3.05
CA LEU A 313 -12.47 -12.25 2.62
C LEU A 313 -12.43 -12.16 1.09
N ARG A 314 -12.95 -11.06 0.54
CA ARG A 314 -13.03 -10.81 -0.90
C ARG A 314 -12.11 -9.68 -1.35
N CYS A 315 -12.11 -8.54 -0.67
CA CYS A 315 -11.20 -7.43 -0.93
C CYS A 315 -11.27 -6.37 0.18
N GLY A 316 -10.30 -5.46 0.20
CA GLY A 316 -10.38 -4.18 0.90
C GLY A 316 -11.01 -3.09 0.03
N GLN A 317 -11.40 -1.98 0.64
CA GLN A 317 -11.86 -0.78 -0.03
C GLN A 317 -11.48 0.46 0.79
N ILE A 318 -10.92 1.49 0.16
CA ILE A 318 -10.72 2.80 0.78
C ILE A 318 -11.47 3.83 -0.07
N VAL A 319 -12.67 4.25 0.37
CA VAL A 319 -13.47 5.25 -0.35
C VAL A 319 -12.96 6.64 0.01
N ASN A 320 -12.43 7.37 -0.95
CA ASN A 320 -12.05 8.77 -0.78
C ASN A 320 -13.25 9.66 -1.03
N MET A 321 -13.89 10.12 0.04
CA MET A 321 -15.03 11.02 -0.06
C MET A 321 -14.55 12.43 -0.39
N ILE A 322 -15.13 13.02 -1.43
CA ILE A 322 -14.99 14.44 -1.77
C ILE A 322 -16.41 14.97 -1.96
N THR A 323 -17.05 15.35 -0.85
CA THR A 323 -18.38 15.95 -0.86
C THR A 323 -18.32 17.29 -0.15
N PRO A 324 -19.34 18.15 -0.32
CA PRO A 324 -19.40 19.40 0.43
C PRO A 324 -19.32 19.23 1.97
N ASN A 325 -19.66 18.05 2.51
CA ASN A 325 -19.69 17.77 3.95
C ASN A 325 -18.58 16.85 4.47
N GLN A 326 -17.93 16.08 3.59
CA GLN A 326 -16.97 15.05 3.99
C GLN A 326 -15.80 14.97 3.02
N TYR A 327 -14.60 14.95 3.60
CA TYR A 327 -13.33 14.80 2.90
C TYR A 327 -12.52 13.67 3.53
N GLY A 328 -11.89 12.83 2.71
CA GLY A 328 -10.91 11.83 3.15
C GLY A 328 -11.34 10.37 2.94
N GLY A 329 -10.36 9.48 3.15
CA GLY A 329 -10.50 8.03 2.96
C GLY A 329 -11.23 7.32 4.09
N LEU A 330 -12.12 6.40 3.74
CA LEU A 330 -12.86 5.53 4.66
C LEU A 330 -12.62 4.07 4.29
N ALA A 331 -12.07 3.29 5.21
CA ALA A 331 -11.59 1.93 4.95
C ALA A 331 -12.59 0.84 5.38
N TYR A 332 -12.82 -0.13 4.50
CA TYR A 332 -13.77 -1.23 4.67
C TYR A 332 -13.19 -2.55 4.17
N LEU A 333 -13.62 -3.65 4.78
CA LEU A 333 -13.42 -5.00 4.27
C LEU A 333 -14.72 -5.49 3.63
N TRP A 334 -14.57 -6.28 2.57
CA TRP A 334 -15.65 -6.99 1.91
C TRP A 334 -15.43 -8.49 2.01
N SER A 335 -16.49 -9.24 2.31
CA SER A 335 -16.48 -10.70 2.35
C SER A 335 -17.66 -11.30 1.58
N GLN A 336 -17.59 -12.61 1.38
CA GLN A 336 -18.71 -13.41 0.87
C GLN A 336 -18.93 -14.65 1.73
N PRO A 337 -20.19 -15.02 2.02
CA PRO A 337 -20.50 -16.29 2.66
C PRO A 337 -20.07 -17.49 1.80
N LEU A 338 -19.72 -18.60 2.45
CA LEU A 338 -19.54 -19.88 1.76
C LEU A 338 -20.87 -20.38 1.18
N GLY A 339 -20.82 -20.87 -0.06
CA GLY A 339 -21.95 -21.50 -0.74
C GLY A 339 -22.29 -22.89 -0.18
N SER A 340 -23.52 -23.35 -0.43
CA SER A 340 -24.05 -24.62 0.11
C SER A 340 -23.52 -25.89 -0.55
N THR A 341 -22.73 -25.78 -1.62
CA THR A 341 -22.22 -26.93 -2.39
C THR A 341 -20.70 -26.82 -2.52
N VAL A 342 -19.95 -27.71 -1.86
CA VAL A 342 -18.52 -27.90 -2.13
C VAL A 342 -18.44 -28.66 -3.45
N VAL A 343 -18.27 -27.96 -4.57
CA VAL A 343 -18.07 -28.60 -5.86
C VAL A 343 -16.58 -28.90 -5.99
N PHE A 344 -16.17 -30.14 -5.74
CA PHE A 344 -14.78 -30.61 -5.92
C PHE A 344 -14.27 -30.46 -7.37
N GLU A 345 -15.15 -30.18 -8.34
CA GLU A 345 -14.82 -30.01 -9.76
C GLU A 345 -14.58 -28.54 -10.16
N SER A 346 -14.81 -27.58 -9.25
CA SER A 346 -14.66 -26.14 -9.53
C SER A 346 -13.37 -25.61 -8.90
N PHE A 347 -12.55 -24.92 -9.70
CA PHE A 347 -11.27 -24.31 -9.34
C PHE A 347 -11.43 -23.14 -8.32
N GLY A 348 -12.00 -23.37 -7.13
CA GLY A 348 -12.17 -22.37 -6.05
C GLY A 348 -13.37 -22.65 -5.12
N ALA A 349 -13.43 -21.93 -3.99
CA ALA A 349 -14.53 -22.04 -3.03
C ALA A 349 -15.87 -21.53 -3.64
N SER A 350 -16.95 -22.30 -3.52
CA SER A 350 -18.30 -21.82 -3.84
C SER A 350 -18.69 -20.70 -2.88
N VAL A 351 -19.23 -19.60 -3.40
CA VAL A 351 -19.68 -18.44 -2.61
C VAL A 351 -21.19 -18.26 -2.68
N GLY A 352 -21.75 -17.57 -1.69
CA GLY A 352 -23.16 -17.14 -1.64
C GLY A 352 -23.48 -15.97 -2.58
N ASP A 353 -24.75 -15.59 -2.63
CA ASP A 353 -25.30 -14.49 -3.44
C ASP A 353 -25.24 -13.12 -2.73
N SER A 354 -24.30 -12.95 -1.79
CA SER A 354 -24.14 -11.68 -1.07
C SER A 354 -22.70 -11.21 -0.99
N LEU A 355 -22.55 -9.89 -0.82
CA LEU A 355 -21.32 -9.18 -0.48
C LEU A 355 -21.54 -8.46 0.84
N GLU A 356 -20.77 -8.82 1.85
CA GLU A 356 -20.90 -8.29 3.20
C GLU A 356 -19.83 -7.23 3.45
N MET A 357 -20.24 -6.09 4.01
CA MET A 357 -19.38 -4.95 4.29
C MET A 357 -19.04 -4.87 5.78
N TRP A 358 -17.77 -4.61 6.09
CA TRP A 358 -17.24 -4.59 7.45
C TRP A 358 -16.35 -3.38 7.68
N ASP A 359 -16.32 -2.88 8.91
CA ASP A 359 -15.37 -1.87 9.34
C ASP A 359 -13.96 -2.49 9.46
N ALA A 360 -13.00 -1.97 8.71
CA ALA A 360 -11.65 -2.57 8.63
C ALA A 360 -10.85 -2.42 9.95
N MET A 361 -11.11 -1.38 10.73
CA MET A 361 -10.42 -1.14 12.00
C MET A 361 -10.87 -2.12 13.09
N THR A 362 -12.17 -2.44 13.13
CA THR A 362 -12.78 -3.19 14.24
C THR A 362 -13.26 -4.60 13.87
N GLY A 363 -13.37 -4.93 12.59
CA GLY A 363 -13.97 -6.19 12.13
C GLY A 363 -15.48 -6.29 12.42
N ASN A 364 -16.14 -5.15 12.64
CA ASN A 364 -17.57 -5.08 12.91
C ASN A 364 -18.37 -5.08 11.61
N TYR A 365 -19.47 -5.82 11.62
CA TYR A 365 -20.39 -5.90 10.49
C TYR A 365 -21.09 -4.56 10.26
N ILE A 366 -21.27 -4.18 8.99
CA ILE A 366 -21.98 -2.96 8.60
C ILE A 366 -23.27 -3.32 7.87
N LEU A 367 -23.20 -3.96 6.70
CA LEU A 367 -24.37 -4.22 5.84
C LEU A 367 -24.12 -5.37 4.85
N SER A 368 -25.21 -5.81 4.20
CA SER A 368 -25.21 -6.85 3.17
C SER A 368 -25.74 -6.30 1.85
N ILE A 369 -25.06 -6.59 0.75
CA ILE A 369 -25.60 -6.47 -0.60
C ILE A 369 -26.03 -7.86 -1.07
N THR A 370 -27.31 -8.04 -1.37
CA THR A 370 -27.91 -9.34 -1.73
C THR A 370 -28.27 -9.43 -3.20
N GLY A 371 -28.37 -10.65 -3.73
CA GLY A 371 -28.65 -10.89 -5.14
C GLY A 371 -27.44 -10.63 -6.04
N VAL A 372 -26.24 -10.79 -5.48
CA VAL A 372 -24.98 -10.72 -6.23
C VAL A 372 -24.96 -11.88 -7.22
N PRO A 373 -24.63 -11.65 -8.51
CA PRO A 373 -24.48 -12.73 -9.49
C PRO A 373 -23.45 -13.77 -9.00
N ILE A 374 -23.93 -14.98 -8.68
CA ILE A 374 -23.07 -16.11 -8.31
C ILE A 374 -22.40 -16.62 -9.59
N ALA A 375 -21.07 -16.71 -9.56
CA ALA A 375 -20.32 -17.36 -10.63
C ALA A 375 -20.72 -18.84 -10.72
N VAL A 376 -21.36 -19.24 -11.82
CA VAL A 376 -21.52 -20.65 -12.18
C VAL A 376 -20.40 -20.98 -13.18
N ASN A 377 -19.36 -21.67 -12.71
CA ASN A 377 -18.30 -22.34 -13.47
C ASN A 377 -17.67 -21.59 -14.67
N GLY A 378 -16.43 -21.10 -14.47
CA GLY A 378 -15.51 -20.69 -15.52
C GLY A 378 -14.80 -19.37 -15.18
N PRO A 379 -13.50 -19.19 -15.50
CA PRO A 379 -12.91 -17.86 -15.53
C PRO A 379 -13.76 -16.91 -16.38
N GLY A 380 -14.17 -15.77 -15.80
CA GLY A 380 -14.84 -14.69 -16.54
C GLY A 380 -16.37 -14.64 -16.50
N THR A 381 -17.05 -15.47 -15.71
CA THR A 381 -18.51 -15.45 -15.54
C THR A 381 -19.00 -14.91 -14.19
N GLY A 382 -18.10 -14.66 -13.23
CA GLY A 382 -18.38 -14.05 -11.93
C GLY A 382 -18.15 -12.53 -11.88
N LEU A 383 -18.60 -11.88 -10.80
CA LEU A 383 -18.33 -10.46 -10.54
C LEU A 383 -16.83 -10.20 -10.35
N GLN A 384 -16.19 -9.58 -11.35
CA GLN A 384 -14.81 -9.10 -11.26
C GLN A 384 -14.77 -7.73 -10.60
N LEU A 385 -14.11 -7.64 -9.45
CA LEU A 385 -14.04 -6.42 -8.66
C LEU A 385 -12.77 -5.63 -8.95
N THR A 386 -12.89 -4.30 -8.98
CA THR A 386 -11.78 -3.35 -9.11
C THR A 386 -12.13 -2.04 -8.38
N GLY A 387 -11.19 -1.11 -8.31
CA GLY A 387 -11.39 0.24 -7.78
C GLY A 387 -11.43 1.30 -8.89
N ASP A 388 -12.11 2.41 -8.64
CA ASP A 388 -11.92 3.65 -9.40
C ASP A 388 -11.05 4.66 -8.64
N ASP A 389 -10.79 5.83 -9.24
CA ASP A 389 -9.92 6.88 -8.67
C ASP A 389 -10.44 7.46 -7.33
N SER A 390 -11.73 7.27 -7.03
CA SER A 390 -12.34 7.69 -5.75
C SER A 390 -12.42 6.54 -4.74
N GLY A 391 -11.92 5.36 -5.09
CA GLY A 391 -11.98 4.16 -4.25
C GLY A 391 -13.37 3.54 -4.16
N ASN A 392 -14.28 3.87 -5.09
CA ASN A 392 -15.52 3.14 -5.23
C ASN A 392 -15.19 1.71 -5.68
N LEU A 393 -15.87 0.73 -5.09
CA LEU A 393 -15.73 -0.66 -5.51
C LEU A 393 -16.60 -0.87 -6.75
N ILE A 394 -15.94 -1.13 -7.87
CA ILE A 394 -16.54 -1.34 -9.18
C ILE A 394 -16.55 -2.83 -9.49
N GLY A 395 -17.64 -3.34 -10.05
CA GLY A 395 -17.79 -4.72 -10.46
C GLY A 395 -18.16 -4.86 -11.93
N TYR A 396 -17.52 -5.76 -12.66
CA TYR A 396 -17.90 -6.13 -14.03
C TYR A 396 -18.38 -7.58 -14.06
N PHE A 397 -19.49 -7.85 -14.74
CA PHE A 397 -20.04 -9.19 -14.87
C PHE A 397 -20.84 -9.36 -16.15
N VAL A 398 -21.01 -10.62 -16.56
CA VAL A 398 -21.90 -11.00 -17.66
C VAL A 398 -23.21 -11.52 -17.08
N ASP A 399 -24.32 -10.86 -17.42
CA ASP A 399 -25.67 -11.38 -17.20
C ASP A 399 -26.03 -12.31 -18.36
N SER A 400 -26.00 -13.61 -18.09
CA SER A 400 -26.37 -14.67 -19.03
C SER A 400 -27.71 -15.34 -18.68
N SER A 401 -28.58 -14.68 -17.91
CA SER A 401 -29.93 -15.19 -17.58
C SER A 401 -30.74 -15.56 -18.82
N ASN A 402 -30.52 -14.83 -19.93
CA ASN A 402 -30.83 -15.28 -21.27
C ASN A 402 -29.52 -15.50 -22.05
N PRO A 403 -29.07 -16.74 -22.26
CA PRO A 403 -27.81 -17.00 -22.94
C PRO A 403 -27.79 -16.53 -24.41
N PHE A 404 -28.96 -16.35 -25.05
CA PHE A 404 -29.04 -15.89 -26.44
C PHE A 404 -29.13 -14.36 -26.57
N ALA A 405 -29.18 -13.64 -25.44
CA ALA A 405 -29.11 -12.19 -25.38
C ALA A 405 -28.33 -11.75 -24.12
N PRO A 406 -27.06 -12.17 -23.97
CA PRO A 406 -26.28 -11.88 -22.79
C PRO A 406 -25.92 -10.38 -22.74
N LYS A 407 -25.69 -9.87 -21.54
CA LYS A 407 -25.33 -8.47 -21.32
C LYS A 407 -24.06 -8.34 -20.49
N LEU A 408 -23.19 -7.44 -20.89
CA LEU A 408 -22.10 -6.97 -20.04
C LEU A 408 -22.67 -5.86 -19.15
N SER A 409 -22.36 -5.88 -17.86
CA SER A 409 -22.84 -4.87 -16.92
C SER A 409 -21.74 -4.41 -15.99
N MET A 410 -21.80 -3.13 -15.62
CA MET A 410 -20.96 -2.52 -14.58
C MET A 410 -21.82 -2.22 -13.35
N TRP A 411 -21.27 -2.53 -12.20
CA TRP A 411 -21.83 -2.31 -10.88
C TRP A 411 -20.93 -1.38 -10.05
N ASN A 412 -21.51 -0.58 -9.17
CA ASN A 412 -20.82 0.36 -8.30
C ASN A 412 -21.38 0.28 -6.87
N SER A 413 -20.52 0.01 -5.88
CA SER A 413 -20.93 -0.16 -4.48
C SER A 413 -21.47 1.11 -3.83
N THR A 414 -20.87 2.27 -4.11
CA THR A 414 -21.28 3.53 -3.47
C THR A 414 -22.60 4.02 -4.03
N ARG A 415 -22.81 3.87 -5.34
CA ARG A 415 -24.13 4.00 -5.97
C ARG A 415 -25.16 3.08 -5.34
N CYS A 416 -24.83 1.79 -5.18
CA CYS A 416 -25.73 0.78 -4.61
C CYS A 416 -26.21 1.19 -3.20
N ILE A 417 -25.28 1.65 -2.36
CA ILE A 417 -25.55 2.04 -0.98
C ILE A 417 -26.29 3.37 -0.91
N ASN A 418 -25.87 4.40 -1.65
CA ASN A 418 -26.51 5.72 -1.62
C ASN A 418 -27.96 5.69 -2.11
N LEU A 419 -28.27 4.87 -3.13
CA LEU A 419 -29.63 4.69 -3.62
C LEU A 419 -30.54 3.95 -2.61
N ALA A 420 -29.97 3.26 -1.63
CA ALA A 420 -30.71 2.56 -0.58
C ALA A 420 -30.99 3.42 0.67
N VAL A 421 -30.34 4.58 0.81
CA VAL A 421 -30.49 5.48 1.96
C VAL A 421 -31.40 6.66 1.58
N PRO A 422 -32.39 7.04 2.42
CA PRO A 422 -33.22 8.21 2.17
C PRO A 422 -32.41 9.48 1.93
N ASN A 423 -32.76 10.24 0.90
CA ASN A 423 -32.20 11.57 0.65
C ASN A 423 -32.58 12.53 1.79
N ASN A 424 -31.59 13.05 2.50
CA ASN A 424 -31.78 13.86 3.70
C ASN A 424 -32.48 15.20 3.44
N TYR A 425 -32.46 15.69 2.20
CA TYR A 425 -33.08 16.95 1.79
C TYR A 425 -34.47 16.76 1.14
N GLY A 426 -35.01 15.53 1.17
CA GLY A 426 -36.25 15.19 0.50
C GLY A 426 -36.08 14.96 -1.01
N GLY A 427 -37.04 14.26 -1.62
CA GLY A 427 -36.97 13.83 -3.02
C GLY A 427 -36.48 12.39 -3.18
N PRO A 428 -36.27 11.93 -4.44
CA PRO A 428 -35.78 10.59 -4.70
C PRO A 428 -34.33 10.42 -4.19
N ASN A 429 -33.97 9.18 -3.88
CA ASN A 429 -32.59 8.82 -3.57
C ASN A 429 -31.72 9.04 -4.80
N VAL A 430 -30.49 9.49 -4.58
CA VAL A 430 -29.53 9.84 -5.63
C VAL A 430 -28.25 9.02 -5.47
N PRO A 431 -27.53 8.72 -6.57
CA PRO A 431 -26.26 8.00 -6.52
C PRO A 431 -25.16 8.73 -5.74
N ASP A 432 -25.17 10.07 -5.81
CA ASP A 432 -24.19 10.93 -5.16
C ASP A 432 -24.85 11.69 -4.02
N ASN A 433 -24.49 11.36 -2.79
CA ASN A 433 -25.09 11.96 -1.59
C ASN A 433 -24.15 12.99 -0.96
N TRP A 434 -24.71 13.91 -0.17
CA TRP A 434 -23.97 14.96 0.54
C TRP A 434 -22.97 14.39 1.56
N TYR A 435 -23.20 13.15 2.01
CA TYR A 435 -22.34 12.43 2.93
C TYR A 435 -22.44 10.91 2.69
N TRP A 436 -21.41 10.19 3.10
CA TRP A 436 -21.32 8.74 3.13
C TRP A 436 -21.68 8.19 4.52
N ARG A 437 -22.83 7.50 4.59
CA ARG A 437 -23.35 6.85 5.81
C ARG A 437 -23.95 5.50 5.46
N PRO A 438 -23.13 4.46 5.27
CA PRO A 438 -23.61 3.09 5.09
C PRO A 438 -24.59 2.72 6.21
N PRO A 439 -25.81 2.26 5.89
CA PRO A 439 -26.83 1.98 6.90
C PRO A 439 -26.52 0.66 7.62
N LEU A 440 -26.40 0.72 8.94
CA LEU A 440 -26.12 -0.45 9.78
C LEU A 440 -27.22 -1.52 9.66
N ASN A 441 -26.82 -2.77 9.47
CA ASN A 441 -27.64 -3.97 9.31
C ASN A 441 -28.60 -3.95 8.11
N ALA A 442 -28.39 -3.06 7.14
CA ALA A 442 -29.22 -3.04 5.95
C ALA A 442 -28.95 -4.25 5.04
N LYS A 443 -30.00 -4.67 4.32
CA LYS A 443 -29.92 -5.60 3.20
C LYS A 443 -30.30 -4.86 1.93
N ILE A 444 -29.32 -4.69 1.04
CA ILE A 444 -29.43 -3.81 -0.12
C ILE A 444 -29.43 -4.67 -1.38
N ASN A 445 -30.38 -4.45 -2.27
CA ASN A 445 -30.46 -5.21 -3.51
C ASN A 445 -29.34 -4.77 -4.48
N PHE A 446 -28.53 -5.73 -4.94
CA PHE A 446 -27.43 -5.53 -5.88
C PHE A 446 -27.81 -4.71 -7.13
N SER A 447 -29.04 -4.88 -7.63
CA SER A 447 -29.53 -4.17 -8.82
C SER A 447 -29.52 -2.65 -8.71
N LEU A 448 -29.55 -2.09 -7.49
CA LEU A 448 -29.43 -0.64 -7.27
C LEU A 448 -28.07 -0.11 -7.72
N GLY A 449 -27.02 -0.92 -7.61
CA GLY A 449 -25.67 -0.54 -8.00
C GLY A 449 -25.37 -0.70 -9.49
N ILE A 450 -26.27 -1.27 -10.30
CA ILE A 450 -26.05 -1.38 -11.75
C ILE A 450 -25.96 0.04 -12.34
N GLN A 451 -24.78 0.37 -12.85
CA GLN A 451 -24.48 1.68 -13.43
C GLN A 451 -24.84 1.70 -14.91
N TRP A 452 -24.52 0.64 -15.63
CA TRP A 452 -24.95 0.42 -17.01
C TRP A 452 -25.02 -1.08 -17.31
N SER A 453 -25.78 -1.43 -18.35
CA SER A 453 -25.88 -2.78 -18.91
C SER A 453 -26.02 -2.67 -20.43
N ALA A 454 -25.13 -3.35 -21.16
CA ALA A 454 -25.02 -3.28 -22.61
C ALA A 454 -25.09 -4.67 -23.24
N PRO A 455 -25.70 -4.82 -24.43
CA PRO A 455 -25.77 -6.11 -25.11
C PRO A 455 -24.38 -6.60 -25.53
N LEU A 456 -24.11 -7.88 -25.31
CA LEU A 456 -22.93 -8.56 -25.85
C LEU A 456 -23.20 -9.08 -27.26
N ALA A 457 -22.15 -9.13 -28.07
CA ALA A 457 -22.21 -9.76 -29.38
C ALA A 457 -22.56 -11.25 -29.28
N THR A 458 -23.50 -11.69 -30.10
CA THR A 458 -23.92 -13.10 -30.21
C THR A 458 -23.55 -13.74 -31.54
N ASN A 459 -23.03 -12.95 -32.48
CA ASN A 459 -22.55 -13.42 -33.79
C ASN A 459 -21.38 -12.56 -34.28
N ILE A 460 -20.54 -13.18 -35.10
CA ILE A 460 -19.49 -12.52 -35.88
C ILE A 460 -19.64 -12.93 -37.35
N SER A 461 -19.80 -11.96 -38.24
CA SER A 461 -19.93 -12.19 -39.69
C SER A 461 -21.03 -13.21 -40.07
N GLY A 462 -22.13 -13.26 -39.31
CA GLY A 462 -23.23 -14.20 -39.52
C GLY A 462 -23.06 -15.58 -38.87
N THR A 463 -21.92 -15.85 -38.24
CA THR A 463 -21.67 -17.07 -37.46
C THR A 463 -21.98 -16.83 -35.98
N PRO A 464 -22.82 -17.65 -35.32
CA PRO A 464 -23.06 -17.55 -33.89
C PRO A 464 -21.78 -17.72 -33.06
N ILE A 465 -21.65 -16.93 -31.98
CA ILE A 465 -20.58 -17.07 -30.95
C ILE A 465 -21.07 -17.99 -29.81
N ILE A 466 -22.34 -18.39 -29.84
CA ILE A 466 -22.96 -19.26 -28.84
C ILE A 466 -23.54 -20.46 -29.57
N ASP A 467 -23.03 -21.63 -29.22
CA ASP A 467 -23.41 -22.91 -29.78
C ASP A 467 -23.12 -24.01 -28.75
N PHE A 468 -24.07 -24.20 -27.84
CA PHE A 468 -23.95 -25.22 -26.80
C PHE A 468 -23.82 -26.64 -27.35
N ALA A 469 -24.32 -26.91 -28.57
CA ALA A 469 -24.20 -28.23 -29.19
C ALA A 469 -22.76 -28.53 -29.64
N ASN A 470 -21.96 -27.48 -29.90
CA ASN A 470 -20.56 -27.56 -30.28
C ASN A 470 -19.61 -27.01 -29.18
N GLY A 471 -20.10 -26.83 -27.96
CA GLY A 471 -19.28 -26.43 -26.81
C GLY A 471 -18.85 -24.96 -26.79
N LEU A 472 -19.59 -24.06 -27.45
CA LEU A 472 -19.37 -22.61 -27.45
C LEU A 472 -20.34 -21.92 -26.48
N TYR A 473 -19.81 -21.21 -25.48
CA TYR A 473 -20.58 -20.64 -24.36
C TYR A 473 -20.70 -19.11 -24.40
N GLY A 474 -20.21 -18.46 -25.46
CA GLY A 474 -20.22 -17.00 -25.60
C GLY A 474 -19.00 -16.31 -25.01
N LEU A 475 -19.03 -14.97 -25.01
CA LEU A 475 -17.95 -14.12 -24.51
C LEU A 475 -17.97 -14.05 -22.97
N GLY A 476 -16.84 -14.38 -22.33
CA GLY A 476 -16.57 -14.16 -20.90
C GLY A 476 -15.55 -13.05 -20.67
N ILE A 477 -15.56 -12.45 -19.48
CA ILE A 477 -14.60 -11.39 -19.13
C ILE A 477 -13.24 -12.01 -18.83
N THR A 478 -12.22 -11.64 -19.59
CA THR A 478 -10.84 -12.07 -19.33
C THR A 478 -10.13 -11.09 -18.40
N TYR A 479 -10.11 -9.79 -18.76
CA TYR A 479 -9.53 -8.73 -17.94
C TYR A 479 -10.34 -7.43 -18.05
N VAL A 480 -10.21 -6.57 -17.05
CA VAL A 480 -10.60 -5.16 -17.13
C VAL A 480 -9.34 -4.33 -16.93
N SER A 481 -8.86 -3.70 -17.99
CA SER A 481 -7.63 -2.89 -17.94
C SER A 481 -7.69 -1.74 -18.93
N SER A 482 -7.05 -0.62 -18.57
CA SER A 482 -6.85 0.51 -19.47
C SER A 482 -8.14 1.03 -20.13
N GLY A 483 -9.25 1.01 -19.39
CA GLY A 483 -10.57 1.43 -19.87
C GLY A 483 -11.27 0.42 -20.80
N VAL A 484 -10.76 -0.80 -20.92
CA VAL A 484 -11.31 -1.86 -21.78
C VAL A 484 -11.64 -3.11 -20.95
N VAL A 485 -12.85 -3.63 -21.15
CA VAL A 485 -13.22 -5.01 -20.76
C VAL A 485 -12.82 -5.92 -21.93
N TYR A 486 -11.69 -6.61 -21.77
CA TYR A 486 -11.22 -7.61 -22.73
C TYR A 486 -11.93 -8.93 -22.47
N MET A 487 -12.49 -9.51 -23.53
CA MET A 487 -13.32 -10.69 -23.47
C MET A 487 -12.86 -11.72 -24.49
N GLN A 488 -12.94 -12.98 -24.09
CA GLN A 488 -12.66 -14.13 -24.95
C GLN A 488 -13.86 -15.07 -24.93
N GLU A 489 -14.07 -15.78 -26.03
CA GLU A 489 -15.05 -16.85 -26.04
C GLU A 489 -14.64 -17.99 -25.09
N TYR A 490 -15.60 -18.46 -24.30
CA TYR A 490 -15.43 -19.63 -23.46
C TYR A 490 -15.74 -20.90 -24.28
N THR A 491 -14.70 -21.64 -24.65
CA THR A 491 -14.81 -23.02 -25.13
C THR A 491 -14.60 -23.98 -23.95
N MET A 492 -15.33 -25.10 -23.89
CA MET A 492 -15.03 -26.16 -22.91
C MET A 492 -13.59 -26.65 -23.09
N GLY A 493 -12.70 -26.14 -22.24
CA GLY A 493 -11.26 -26.29 -22.38
C GLY A 493 -10.48 -24.96 -22.36
N GLY A 494 -10.95 -23.91 -21.65
CA GLY A 494 -10.25 -22.61 -21.55
C GLY A 494 -8.75 -22.71 -21.29
N GLY A 495 -7.97 -21.66 -21.60
CA GLY A 495 -6.50 -21.56 -21.82
C GLY A 495 -5.46 -22.48 -21.14
N LEU A 496 -5.85 -23.37 -20.22
CA LEU A 496 -5.16 -24.59 -19.81
C LEU A 496 -5.27 -25.74 -20.82
N PHE A 497 -6.18 -25.68 -21.80
CA PHE A 497 -6.28 -26.66 -22.87
C PHE A 497 -6.05 -26.03 -24.25
N TYR A 498 -5.96 -26.88 -25.26
CA TYR A 498 -5.63 -26.48 -26.61
C TYR A 498 -6.81 -25.78 -27.31
N GLN A 499 -6.53 -24.79 -28.16
CA GLN A 499 -7.57 -24.11 -28.96
C GLN A 499 -7.78 -24.80 -30.33
N PRO A 500 -8.98 -24.72 -30.94
CA PRO A 500 -9.39 -25.50 -32.12
C PRO A 500 -8.81 -25.04 -33.48
N GLY A 501 -7.87 -24.10 -33.48
CA GLY A 501 -7.31 -23.41 -34.66
C GLY A 501 -7.80 -21.97 -34.81
N TRP A 502 -8.60 -21.49 -33.88
CA TRP A 502 -9.16 -20.15 -33.90
C TRP A 502 -9.58 -19.71 -32.49
N GLN A 503 -9.72 -18.40 -32.29
CA GLN A 503 -10.15 -17.81 -31.02
C GLN A 503 -10.98 -16.54 -31.28
N ILE A 504 -12.18 -16.46 -30.70
CA ILE A 504 -12.99 -15.25 -30.74
C ILE A 504 -12.66 -14.35 -29.56
N GLU A 505 -12.43 -13.08 -29.86
CA GLU A 505 -12.03 -12.07 -28.90
C GLU A 505 -12.76 -10.77 -29.15
N ALA A 506 -13.01 -10.02 -28.09
CA ALA A 506 -13.65 -8.72 -28.15
C ALA A 506 -13.10 -7.76 -27.10
N GLY A 507 -13.19 -6.47 -27.40
CA GLY A 507 -12.97 -5.40 -26.45
C GLY A 507 -14.22 -4.55 -26.33
N TYR A 508 -14.61 -4.24 -25.11
CA TYR A 508 -15.71 -3.32 -24.79
C TYR A 508 -15.19 -2.15 -23.95
N ASP A 509 -15.73 -0.96 -24.19
CA ASP A 509 -15.41 0.22 -23.38
C ASP A 509 -15.93 0.00 -21.95
N ALA A 510 -15.04 0.10 -20.96
CA ALA A 510 -15.36 -0.18 -19.56
C ALA A 510 -16.27 0.88 -18.91
N ASN A 511 -16.39 2.07 -19.51
CA ASN A 511 -17.23 3.14 -18.97
C ASN A 511 -18.66 3.09 -19.51
N THR A 512 -18.86 2.49 -20.68
CA THR A 512 -20.14 2.55 -21.42
C THR A 512 -20.68 1.18 -21.84
N GLY A 513 -19.88 0.13 -21.80
CA GLY A 513 -20.22 -1.20 -22.32
C GLY A 513 -20.31 -1.28 -23.84
N LYS A 514 -19.87 -0.25 -24.57
CA LYS A 514 -19.90 -0.24 -26.04
C LYS A 514 -18.83 -1.18 -26.60
N GLN A 515 -19.21 -2.06 -27.53
CA GLN A 515 -18.24 -2.86 -28.27
C GLN A 515 -17.28 -1.95 -29.06
N LEU A 516 -15.98 -2.11 -28.82
CA LEU A 516 -14.91 -1.41 -29.54
C LEU A 516 -14.49 -2.23 -30.77
N TRP A 517 -14.33 -3.52 -30.59
CA TRP A 517 -13.93 -4.46 -31.63
C TRP A 517 -14.36 -5.88 -31.28
N ILE A 518 -14.46 -6.71 -32.30
CA ILE A 518 -14.60 -8.17 -32.19
C ILE A 518 -13.88 -8.80 -33.37
N THR A 519 -13.21 -9.92 -33.13
CA THR A 519 -12.48 -10.63 -34.19
C THR A 519 -12.48 -12.13 -33.93
N ASN A 520 -12.34 -12.90 -35.01
CA ASN A 520 -12.04 -14.32 -34.95
C ASN A 520 -10.60 -14.51 -35.45
N ARG A 521 -9.67 -14.76 -34.54
CA ARG A 521 -8.25 -14.92 -34.86
C ARG A 521 -7.97 -16.34 -35.32
N THR A 522 -7.27 -16.48 -36.43
CA THR A 522 -6.69 -17.76 -36.82
C THR A 522 -5.52 -18.08 -35.91
N GLN A 523 -5.52 -19.29 -35.35
CA GLN A 523 -4.48 -19.83 -34.49
C GLN A 523 -4.02 -21.20 -35.04
N VAL A 524 -2.93 -21.75 -34.52
CA VAL A 524 -2.46 -23.08 -34.93
C VAL A 524 -3.28 -24.14 -34.20
N PRO A 525 -4.04 -25.03 -34.86
CA PRO A 525 -4.87 -26.00 -34.14
C PRO A 525 -4.08 -26.81 -33.12
N PHE A 526 -4.71 -27.05 -31.97
CA PHE A 526 -4.18 -27.85 -30.87
C PHE A 526 -2.96 -27.28 -30.14
N THR A 527 -2.71 -25.96 -30.22
CA THR A 527 -1.67 -25.29 -29.42
C THR A 527 -2.20 -24.68 -28.14
N LEU A 528 -1.34 -24.64 -27.12
CA LEU A 528 -1.53 -23.93 -25.85
C LEU A 528 -1.15 -22.46 -26.02
N ILE A 529 -2.10 -21.57 -25.71
CA ILE A 529 -1.91 -20.12 -25.76
C ILE A 529 -2.31 -19.54 -24.40
N SER A 530 -1.35 -18.99 -23.66
CA SER A 530 -1.63 -18.17 -22.49
C SER A 530 -1.96 -16.75 -22.94
N SER A 531 -3.23 -16.39 -22.78
CA SER A 531 -3.76 -15.04 -23.05
C SER A 531 -4.95 -14.70 -22.15
N GLY A 532 -5.20 -15.56 -21.14
CA GLY A 532 -6.48 -15.71 -20.47
C GLY A 532 -6.41 -15.64 -18.93
N ALA A 533 -7.60 -15.57 -18.32
CA ALA A 533 -7.77 -15.39 -16.87
C ALA A 533 -7.04 -16.46 -16.03
N GLY A 534 -6.35 -15.99 -14.98
CA GLY A 534 -5.42 -16.79 -14.16
C GLY A 534 -3.93 -16.49 -14.44
N THR A 535 -3.64 -15.65 -15.43
CA THR A 535 -2.29 -15.15 -15.76
C THR A 535 -2.36 -13.64 -16.07
N TYR A 536 -1.31 -12.82 -15.92
CA TYR A 536 -1.38 -11.35 -16.11
C TYR A 536 -0.78 -10.86 -17.42
N PHE A 537 -1.48 -11.13 -18.53
CA PHE A 537 -1.02 -10.79 -19.88
C PHE A 537 -1.64 -9.51 -20.45
N ALA A 538 -2.40 -8.72 -19.68
CA ALA A 538 -3.00 -7.47 -20.14
C ALA A 538 -2.66 -6.28 -19.25
N GLY A 539 -2.38 -5.13 -19.87
CA GLY A 539 -2.00 -3.91 -19.17
C GLY A 539 -1.47 -2.85 -20.12
N ASP A 540 -1.48 -1.60 -19.68
CA ASP A 540 -0.92 -0.42 -20.36
C ASP A 540 -1.41 -0.24 -21.81
N GLY A 541 -2.67 -0.62 -22.07
CA GLY A 541 -3.30 -0.53 -23.39
C GLY A 541 -3.06 -1.74 -24.31
N TYR A 542 -2.37 -2.78 -23.84
CA TYR A 542 -2.02 -3.98 -24.60
C TYR A 542 -2.45 -5.27 -23.92
N TYR A 543 -2.53 -6.34 -24.70
CA TYR A 543 -2.47 -7.69 -24.18
C TYR A 543 -1.50 -8.54 -25.00
N VAL A 544 -0.96 -9.58 -24.39
CA VAL A 544 0.06 -10.46 -24.96
C VAL A 544 -0.46 -11.89 -25.01
N GLU A 545 -0.16 -12.58 -26.10
CA GLU A 545 -0.36 -14.02 -26.23
C GLU A 545 0.98 -14.72 -26.14
N PHE A 546 1.12 -15.67 -25.21
CA PHE A 546 2.25 -16.59 -25.15
C PHE A 546 1.85 -17.95 -25.73
N THR A 547 2.36 -18.28 -26.91
CA THR A 547 2.18 -19.59 -27.55
C THR A 547 3.22 -20.56 -26.99
N GLN A 548 2.82 -21.38 -26.02
CA GLN A 548 3.75 -22.21 -25.23
C GLN A 548 4.45 -23.28 -26.09
N ASN A 549 3.73 -23.93 -27.02
CA ASN A 549 4.33 -24.96 -27.88
C ASN A 549 5.35 -24.39 -28.87
N ALA A 550 5.19 -23.12 -29.27
CA ALA A 550 6.09 -22.44 -30.19
C ALA A 550 7.17 -21.64 -29.47
N LEU A 551 7.09 -21.53 -28.13
CA LEU A 551 7.92 -20.66 -27.31
C LEU A 551 8.03 -19.26 -27.92
N SER A 552 6.88 -18.64 -28.18
CA SER A 552 6.81 -17.34 -28.86
C SER A 552 5.72 -16.45 -28.29
N ILE A 553 5.91 -15.14 -28.37
CA ILE A 553 4.95 -14.14 -27.90
C ILE A 553 4.45 -13.24 -29.02
N SER A 554 3.20 -12.81 -28.94
CA SER A 554 2.59 -11.80 -29.81
C SER A 554 1.90 -10.73 -28.97
N CYS A 555 1.86 -9.49 -29.44
CA CYS A 555 1.21 -8.40 -28.71
C CYS A 555 0.15 -7.71 -29.56
N PHE A 556 -0.91 -7.29 -28.90
CA PHE A 556 -2.10 -6.73 -29.50
C PHE A 556 -2.59 -5.53 -28.69
N SER A 557 -3.24 -4.59 -29.36
CA SER A 557 -3.87 -3.43 -28.74
C SER A 557 -5.19 -3.82 -28.08
N LEU A 558 -5.38 -3.46 -26.80
CA LEU A 558 -6.66 -3.64 -26.10
C LEU A 558 -7.78 -2.81 -26.71
N THR A 559 -7.50 -1.64 -27.27
CA THR A 559 -8.52 -0.72 -27.78
C THR A 559 -8.98 -1.03 -29.21
N THR A 560 -8.15 -1.72 -30.00
CA THR A 560 -8.46 -2.00 -31.42
C THR A 560 -8.48 -3.48 -31.76
N GLY A 561 -7.95 -4.34 -30.89
CA GLY A 561 -7.76 -5.76 -31.15
C GLY A 561 -6.75 -6.04 -32.27
N GLN A 562 -6.04 -5.04 -32.80
CA GLN A 562 -5.06 -5.23 -33.87
C GLN A 562 -3.72 -5.70 -33.30
N LYS A 563 -3.03 -6.54 -34.08
CA LYS A 563 -1.68 -6.98 -33.76
C LYS A 563 -0.73 -5.78 -33.85
N VAL A 564 0.09 -5.61 -32.81
CA VAL A 564 1.13 -4.58 -32.75
C VAL A 564 2.44 -5.16 -33.27
N TRP A 565 2.84 -6.33 -32.75
CA TRP A 565 4.04 -7.05 -33.18
C TRP A 565 3.91 -8.56 -32.91
N GLY A 566 4.86 -9.33 -33.44
CA GLY A 566 4.96 -10.78 -33.27
C GLY A 566 4.29 -11.64 -34.36
N PRO A 567 4.39 -12.97 -34.28
CA PRO A 567 5.02 -13.72 -33.20
C PRO A 567 6.54 -13.54 -33.18
N THR A 568 7.10 -13.38 -31.98
CA THR A 568 8.54 -13.30 -31.71
C THR A 568 8.94 -14.53 -30.90
N THR A 569 9.85 -15.36 -31.44
CA THR A 569 10.39 -16.52 -30.73
C THR A 569 11.21 -16.07 -29.52
N LEU A 570 11.01 -16.74 -28.38
CA LEU A 570 11.79 -16.52 -27.17
C LEU A 570 13.24 -17.01 -27.39
N PRO A 571 14.25 -16.15 -27.27
CA PRO A 571 15.63 -16.55 -27.48
C PRO A 571 16.12 -17.42 -26.32
N ASN A 572 16.87 -18.48 -26.63
CA ASN A 572 17.47 -19.39 -25.64
C ASN A 572 16.48 -20.07 -24.67
N ALA A 573 15.18 -20.10 -25.02
CA ALA A 573 14.15 -20.73 -24.20
C ALA A 573 14.43 -22.21 -23.97
N ARG A 574 14.31 -22.64 -22.71
CA ARG A 574 14.50 -24.04 -22.34
C ARG A 574 13.25 -24.84 -22.72
N PRO A 575 13.36 -26.14 -23.07
CA PRO A 575 12.20 -26.94 -23.48
C PRO A 575 11.07 -26.96 -22.43
N PHE A 576 11.41 -26.91 -21.14
CA PHE A 576 10.45 -26.88 -20.04
C PHE A 576 9.63 -25.58 -19.95
N ASP A 577 10.05 -24.49 -20.61
CA ASP A 577 9.22 -23.27 -20.74
C ASP A 577 7.89 -23.53 -21.45
N SER A 578 7.80 -24.62 -22.21
CA SER A 578 6.56 -25.02 -22.89
C SER A 578 5.49 -25.59 -21.94
N LEU A 579 5.82 -25.79 -20.66
CA LEU A 579 4.90 -26.31 -19.63
C LEU A 579 4.07 -25.22 -18.93
N GLY A 580 4.34 -23.95 -19.21
CA GLY A 580 3.57 -22.83 -18.68
C GLY A 580 4.37 -21.55 -18.60
N GLY A 581 3.65 -20.44 -18.50
CA GLY A 581 4.23 -19.12 -18.28
C GLY A 581 3.22 -18.16 -17.69
N ASN A 582 3.73 -17.20 -16.93
CA ASN A 582 2.96 -16.09 -16.39
C ASN A 582 3.75 -14.79 -16.53
N SER A 583 3.10 -13.67 -16.32
CA SER A 583 3.72 -12.38 -16.49
C SER A 583 3.22 -11.36 -15.48
N VAL A 584 3.90 -10.21 -15.42
CA VAL A 584 3.36 -8.97 -14.86
C VAL A 584 3.68 -7.85 -15.86
N ILE A 585 2.73 -6.95 -16.09
CA ILE A 585 2.95 -5.73 -16.87
C ILE A 585 3.15 -4.54 -15.93
N ALA A 586 4.30 -3.88 -16.04
CA ALA A 586 4.57 -2.63 -15.34
C ALA A 586 5.38 -1.68 -16.24
N ASN A 587 4.95 -0.41 -16.28
CA ASN A 587 5.63 0.69 -16.97
C ASN A 587 5.96 0.37 -18.44
N GLY A 588 4.95 -0.08 -19.21
CA GLY A 588 5.07 -0.38 -20.64
C GLY A 588 5.94 -1.60 -20.96
N THR A 589 6.26 -2.42 -19.97
CA THR A 589 7.09 -3.63 -20.11
C THR A 589 6.32 -4.83 -19.60
N ILE A 590 6.34 -5.92 -20.35
CA ILE A 590 5.90 -7.23 -19.88
C ILE A 590 7.11 -8.00 -19.35
N TYR A 591 7.00 -8.50 -18.12
CA TYR A 591 7.94 -9.42 -17.51
C TYR A 591 7.31 -10.80 -17.53
N LEU A 592 7.70 -11.63 -18.51
CA LEU A 592 7.20 -12.99 -18.70
C LEU A 592 8.20 -13.96 -18.07
N TRP A 593 7.75 -14.84 -17.18
CA TRP A 593 8.54 -15.98 -16.74
C TRP A 593 7.87 -17.30 -17.12
N ALA A 594 8.69 -18.29 -17.41
CA ALA A 594 8.25 -19.60 -17.87
C ALA A 594 8.86 -20.71 -17.03
N TYR A 595 8.23 -21.88 -17.08
CA TYR A 595 8.49 -22.97 -16.14
C TYR A 595 9.93 -23.52 -16.19
N GLY A 596 10.61 -23.40 -17.34
CA GLY A 596 12.01 -23.79 -17.50
C GLY A 596 13.01 -22.88 -16.78
N GLY A 597 12.55 -21.91 -16.00
CA GLY A 597 13.42 -21.03 -15.23
C GLY A 597 13.91 -19.81 -16.02
N ASP A 598 13.19 -19.43 -17.06
CA ASP A 598 13.51 -18.28 -17.89
C ASP A 598 12.59 -17.09 -17.58
N VAL A 599 13.16 -15.87 -17.51
CA VAL A 599 12.43 -14.61 -17.34
C VAL A 599 12.83 -13.63 -18.44
N TYR A 600 11.86 -13.10 -19.17
CA TYR A 600 12.05 -12.18 -20.29
C TYR A 600 11.36 -10.85 -20.02
N ALA A 601 12.04 -9.75 -20.32
CA ALA A 601 11.43 -8.42 -20.34
C ALA A 601 11.30 -7.89 -21.77
N TYR A 602 10.07 -7.63 -22.21
CA TYR A 602 9.80 -7.05 -23.53
C TYR A 602 9.08 -5.72 -23.43
N ASN A 603 9.46 -4.76 -24.28
CA ASN A 603 8.71 -3.54 -24.46
C ASN A 603 7.36 -3.85 -25.16
N LEU A 604 6.25 -3.42 -24.57
CA LEU A 604 4.91 -3.66 -25.13
C LEU A 604 4.66 -2.90 -26.44
N ALA A 605 5.26 -1.73 -26.63
CA ALA A 605 4.99 -0.88 -27.79
C ALA A 605 5.60 -1.43 -29.09
N ASP A 606 6.74 -2.11 -29.01
CA ASP A 606 7.51 -2.51 -30.21
C ASP A 606 8.06 -3.95 -30.19
N GLY A 607 7.95 -4.67 -29.07
CA GLY A 607 8.42 -6.05 -28.95
C GLY A 607 9.93 -6.19 -28.79
N THR A 608 10.65 -5.11 -28.48
CA THR A 608 12.09 -5.16 -28.20
C THR A 608 12.35 -5.90 -26.90
N LEU A 609 13.19 -6.95 -26.95
CA LEU A 609 13.73 -7.61 -25.76
C LEU A 609 14.68 -6.66 -25.02
N LYS A 610 14.41 -6.38 -23.75
CA LYS A 610 15.27 -5.58 -22.88
C LYS A 610 16.35 -6.42 -22.23
N TRP A 611 15.95 -7.54 -21.61
CA TRP A 611 16.85 -8.46 -20.94
C TRP A 611 16.20 -9.84 -20.81
N HIS A 612 17.03 -10.85 -20.54
CA HIS A 612 16.67 -12.24 -20.31
C HIS A 612 17.49 -12.75 -19.12
N TYR A 613 16.81 -13.33 -18.13
CA TYR A 613 17.40 -14.01 -16.99
C TYR A 613 17.13 -15.51 -17.09
N GLN A 614 18.11 -16.32 -16.71
CA GLN A 614 17.98 -17.77 -16.60
C GLN A 614 18.39 -18.18 -15.18
N THR A 615 17.57 -19.01 -14.54
CA THR A 615 17.92 -19.60 -13.26
C THR A 615 19.18 -20.47 -13.38
N PRO A 616 19.93 -20.68 -12.27
CA PRO A 616 21.09 -21.55 -12.25
C PRO A 616 20.79 -23.02 -12.60
N SER A 617 21.84 -23.80 -12.80
CA SER A 617 21.75 -25.26 -12.97
C SER A 617 21.20 -25.89 -11.70
N GLY A 618 20.12 -26.68 -11.81
CA GLY A 618 19.44 -27.28 -10.66
C GLY A 618 20.11 -28.53 -10.07
N GLY A 619 21.38 -28.75 -10.41
CA GLY A 619 22.21 -29.83 -9.88
C GLY A 619 21.62 -31.23 -10.09
N TYR A 620 21.82 -32.10 -9.08
CA TYR A 620 21.30 -33.47 -9.06
C TYR A 620 19.84 -33.53 -8.58
N GLU A 621 19.42 -32.57 -7.75
CA GLU A 621 18.10 -32.54 -7.12
C GLU A 621 17.00 -32.18 -8.12
N SER A 622 17.27 -31.25 -9.05
CA SER A 622 16.28 -30.87 -10.06
C SER A 622 16.28 -31.83 -11.26
N PRO A 623 15.17 -32.54 -11.52
CA PRO A 623 15.04 -33.39 -12.71
C PRO A 623 14.93 -32.57 -14.01
N TYR A 624 14.82 -31.25 -13.92
CA TYR A 624 14.68 -30.34 -15.06
C TYR A 624 16.03 -29.84 -15.60
N GLY A 625 17.13 -30.11 -14.89
CA GLY A 625 18.48 -29.59 -15.21
C GLY A 625 18.67 -28.10 -14.89
N THR A 626 17.68 -27.49 -14.24
CA THR A 626 17.60 -26.06 -13.90
C THR A 626 16.69 -25.87 -12.68
N GLU A 627 16.77 -24.74 -11.98
CA GLU A 627 15.75 -24.38 -11.01
C GLU A 627 14.48 -23.89 -11.75
N PRO A 628 13.35 -24.61 -11.70
CA PRO A 628 12.14 -24.19 -12.40
C PRO A 628 11.52 -22.96 -11.72
N LEU A 629 10.77 -22.16 -12.46
CA LEU A 629 9.96 -21.09 -11.88
C LEU A 629 8.49 -21.51 -11.86
N TRP A 630 7.79 -21.21 -10.78
CA TRP A 630 6.37 -21.52 -10.72
C TRP A 630 5.54 -20.49 -11.52
N THR A 631 4.60 -20.97 -12.33
CA THR A 631 3.94 -20.17 -13.38
C THR A 631 2.42 -20.06 -13.22
N PHE A 632 1.85 -20.44 -12.08
CA PHE A 632 0.46 -20.09 -11.75
C PHE A 632 0.38 -18.67 -11.19
N THR A 633 -0.73 -18.27 -10.57
CA THR A 633 -0.99 -16.94 -9.95
C THR A 633 0.00 -16.61 -8.83
N VAL A 634 1.24 -16.33 -9.21
CA VAL A 634 2.38 -15.86 -8.40
C VAL A 634 3.07 -14.73 -9.17
N GLY A 635 4.11 -14.14 -8.58
CA GLY A 635 4.86 -13.06 -9.21
C GLY A 635 4.32 -11.67 -8.85
N THR A 636 5.18 -10.77 -8.40
CA THR A 636 4.81 -9.40 -8.03
C THR A 636 5.83 -8.41 -8.56
N VAL A 637 5.38 -7.26 -9.07
CA VAL A 637 6.27 -6.11 -9.31
C VAL A 637 6.02 -5.03 -8.26
N ALA A 638 7.09 -4.51 -7.67
CA ALA A 638 7.07 -3.34 -6.80
C ALA A 638 8.47 -2.70 -6.77
N ASP A 639 8.56 -1.37 -6.69
CA ASP A 639 9.82 -0.63 -6.47
C ASP A 639 11.00 -1.08 -7.35
N GLY A 640 10.75 -1.21 -8.66
CA GLY A 640 11.78 -1.59 -9.62
C GLY A 640 12.21 -3.06 -9.55
N LYS A 641 11.47 -3.93 -8.86
CA LYS A 641 11.81 -5.35 -8.68
C LYS A 641 10.66 -6.27 -9.09
N LEU A 642 11.01 -7.41 -9.66
CA LEU A 642 10.13 -8.55 -9.92
C LEU A 642 10.44 -9.64 -8.89
N PHE A 643 9.44 -10.04 -8.13
CA PHE A 643 9.52 -11.11 -7.15
C PHE A 643 8.91 -12.37 -7.75
N VAL A 644 9.70 -13.43 -7.96
CA VAL A 644 9.22 -14.71 -8.54
C VAL A 644 9.74 -15.92 -7.75
N PRO A 645 8.92 -16.96 -7.57
CA PRO A 645 9.30 -18.16 -6.83
C PRO A 645 9.97 -19.22 -7.72
N GLU A 646 11.13 -19.70 -7.30
CA GLU A 646 11.75 -20.94 -7.79
C GLU A 646 11.08 -22.16 -7.12
N GLY A 647 10.87 -23.21 -7.90
CA GLY A 647 10.25 -24.45 -7.47
C GLY A 647 9.09 -24.89 -8.36
N HIS A 648 8.42 -25.95 -7.94
CA HIS A 648 7.28 -26.53 -8.65
C HIS A 648 6.16 -26.94 -7.69
N MET A 649 4.98 -27.29 -8.22
CA MET A 649 3.85 -27.76 -7.41
C MET A 649 4.25 -28.82 -6.39
N TYR A 650 3.64 -28.80 -5.21
CA TYR A 650 3.74 -29.91 -4.26
C TYR A 650 3.29 -31.23 -4.90
N SER A 651 4.26 -32.08 -5.18
CA SER A 651 4.13 -33.50 -5.47
C SER A 651 5.28 -34.14 -4.70
N PRO A 652 5.03 -34.79 -3.54
CA PRO A 652 6.11 -35.25 -2.69
C PRO A 652 7.15 -36.00 -3.54
N PRO A 653 8.42 -35.61 -3.45
CA PRO A 653 8.98 -34.76 -2.38
C PRO A 653 8.72 -33.25 -2.44
N LEU A 654 8.76 -32.60 -1.27
CA LEU A 654 8.89 -31.14 -1.21
C LEU A 654 10.17 -30.74 -1.95
N PHE A 655 10.08 -29.81 -2.90
CA PHE A 655 11.25 -29.37 -3.66
C PHE A 655 12.28 -28.79 -2.70
N HIS A 656 13.52 -29.29 -2.68
CA HIS A 656 14.57 -28.75 -1.83
C HIS A 656 15.28 -27.57 -2.51
N GLY A 657 15.62 -26.54 -1.75
CA GLY A 657 16.35 -25.38 -2.25
C GLY A 657 15.51 -24.40 -3.06
N ALA A 658 14.17 -24.47 -2.98
CA ALA A 658 13.28 -23.46 -3.55
C ALA A 658 13.66 -22.07 -3.02
N GLN A 659 13.70 -21.07 -3.90
CA GLN A 659 14.05 -19.70 -3.57
C GLN A 659 12.91 -18.74 -3.89
N GLN A 660 12.74 -17.69 -3.09
CA GLN A 660 12.08 -16.47 -3.55
C GLN A 660 13.13 -15.53 -4.14
N LEU A 661 13.03 -15.24 -5.44
CA LEU A 661 13.93 -14.34 -6.15
C LEU A 661 13.40 -12.91 -6.14
N ALA A 662 14.28 -11.93 -5.99
CA ALA A 662 14.02 -10.54 -6.33
C ALA A 662 14.93 -10.11 -7.50
N LEU A 663 14.35 -9.90 -8.67
CA LEU A 663 15.06 -9.49 -9.89
C LEU A 663 14.89 -7.99 -10.13
N ASN A 664 15.96 -7.29 -10.47
CA ASN A 664 15.91 -5.89 -10.89
C ASN A 664 15.23 -5.80 -12.27
N ILE A 665 14.15 -5.04 -12.38
CA ILE A 665 13.40 -4.95 -13.65
C ILE A 665 14.12 -4.16 -14.74
N THR A 666 15.20 -3.46 -14.39
CA THR A 666 16.00 -2.67 -15.34
C THR A 666 16.88 -3.58 -16.21
N ASP A 667 17.47 -4.62 -15.63
CA ASP A 667 18.50 -5.44 -16.29
C ASP A 667 18.40 -6.96 -16.03
N GLY A 668 17.46 -7.41 -15.20
CA GLY A 668 17.26 -8.82 -14.86
C GLY A 668 18.25 -9.37 -13.83
N SER A 669 19.10 -8.53 -13.22
CA SER A 669 20.04 -8.98 -12.19
C SER A 669 19.33 -9.41 -10.90
N VAL A 670 19.85 -10.43 -10.22
CA VAL A 670 19.35 -10.84 -8.90
C VAL A 670 19.77 -9.81 -7.86
N VAL A 671 18.80 -9.18 -7.21
CA VAL A 671 19.00 -8.25 -6.08
C VAL A 671 19.26 -9.06 -4.81
N TRP A 672 18.41 -10.07 -4.56
CA TRP A 672 18.61 -11.07 -3.52
C TRP A 672 17.78 -12.32 -3.84
N SER A 673 18.13 -13.44 -3.20
CA SER A 673 17.34 -14.66 -3.11
C SER A 673 17.40 -15.19 -1.68
N ILE A 674 16.43 -16.01 -1.29
CA ILE A 674 16.40 -16.69 0.02
C ILE A 674 15.58 -17.98 -0.09
N ASP A 675 15.93 -18.99 0.70
CA ASP A 675 15.12 -20.21 0.84
C ASP A 675 13.65 -19.88 1.14
N ALA A 676 12.78 -20.22 0.21
CA ALA A 676 11.34 -20.05 0.35
C ALA A 676 10.60 -20.93 -0.66
N PHE A 677 9.65 -21.72 -0.18
CA PHE A 677 8.75 -22.45 -1.04
C PHE A 677 7.37 -21.79 -1.02
N ASP A 678 7.21 -20.72 -1.79
CA ASP A 678 6.06 -19.81 -1.76
C ASP A 678 5.23 -19.81 -3.05
N VAL A 679 5.19 -20.97 -3.72
CA VAL A 679 4.49 -21.25 -4.99
C VAL A 679 2.95 -21.13 -4.93
N THR A 680 2.36 -20.65 -3.84
CA THR A 680 0.89 -20.55 -3.71
C THR A 680 0.36 -19.14 -3.53
N SER A 681 1.21 -18.16 -3.22
CA SER A 681 0.81 -16.76 -3.11
C SER A 681 1.78 -15.81 -3.78
N GLY A 682 1.26 -14.94 -4.65
CA GLY A 682 2.01 -13.76 -5.09
C GLY A 682 2.34 -12.89 -3.87
N PRO A 683 3.62 -12.53 -3.61
CA PRO A 683 3.97 -11.75 -2.44
C PRO A 683 3.25 -10.39 -2.42
N ALA A 684 2.61 -10.03 -1.30
CA ALA A 684 2.02 -8.71 -1.14
C ALA A 684 3.07 -7.72 -0.61
N ILE A 685 3.16 -6.54 -1.24
CA ILE A 685 4.22 -5.56 -0.95
C ILE A 685 3.59 -4.19 -0.68
N VAL A 686 3.79 -3.68 0.53
CA VAL A 686 3.31 -2.38 1.02
C VAL A 686 4.29 -1.85 2.08
N ASP A 687 4.50 -0.53 2.12
CA ASP A 687 5.36 0.16 3.10
C ASP A 687 6.82 -0.34 3.13
N GLY A 688 7.31 -0.88 2.02
CA GLY A 688 8.65 -1.49 1.96
C GLY A 688 8.73 -2.89 2.57
N ILE A 689 7.59 -3.49 2.93
CA ILE A 689 7.48 -4.82 3.53
C ILE A 689 6.82 -5.76 2.52
N MET A 690 7.47 -6.89 2.28
CA MET A 690 6.92 -8.01 1.50
C MET A 690 6.40 -9.09 2.44
N THR A 691 5.21 -9.63 2.18
CA THR A 691 4.65 -10.78 2.92
C THR A 691 4.22 -11.90 1.99
N THR A 692 4.59 -13.14 2.32
CA THR A 692 4.13 -14.36 1.65
C THR A 692 4.15 -15.55 2.61
N LEU A 693 3.56 -16.67 2.22
CA LEU A 693 3.60 -17.91 2.97
C LEU A 693 4.79 -18.77 2.50
N ASN A 694 5.66 -19.17 3.42
CA ASN A 694 6.64 -20.22 3.16
C ASN A 694 6.04 -21.59 3.49
N ALA A 695 5.91 -22.44 2.49
CA ALA A 695 5.27 -23.74 2.65
C ALA A 695 6.16 -24.79 3.32
N TYR A 696 7.48 -24.58 3.43
CA TYR A 696 8.35 -25.51 4.16
C TYR A 696 7.92 -25.68 5.63
N ASP A 697 7.50 -24.60 6.27
CA ASP A 697 7.10 -24.57 7.68
C ASP A 697 5.69 -23.98 7.91
N ASN A 698 4.96 -23.67 6.84
CA ASN A 698 3.62 -23.08 6.87
C ASN A 698 3.53 -21.82 7.74
N GLN A 699 4.57 -20.97 7.68
CA GLN A 699 4.55 -19.66 8.31
C GLN A 699 4.42 -18.54 7.27
N ILE A 700 3.77 -17.46 7.67
CA ILE A 700 3.83 -16.17 6.96
C ILE A 700 5.16 -15.54 7.33
N TYR A 701 5.91 -15.13 6.31
CA TYR A 701 7.17 -14.41 6.45
C TYR A 701 6.97 -12.97 6.02
N ALA A 702 7.60 -12.05 6.75
CA ALA A 702 7.67 -10.64 6.39
C ALA A 702 9.13 -10.22 6.20
N TRP A 703 9.44 -9.67 5.02
CA TRP A 703 10.75 -9.13 4.69
C TRP A 703 10.67 -7.61 4.58
N GLY A 704 11.66 -6.91 5.14
CA GLY A 704 11.66 -5.46 5.16
C GLY A 704 12.83 -4.89 5.94
N LYS A 705 12.91 -3.56 5.99
CA LYS A 705 13.98 -2.86 6.69
C LYS A 705 13.74 -2.86 8.21
N GLY A 706 14.71 -3.35 8.98
CA GLY A 706 14.61 -3.49 10.44
C GLY A 706 15.13 -2.28 11.23
N PRO A 707 14.49 -1.90 12.35
CA PRO A 707 15.06 -0.93 13.29
C PRO A 707 16.28 -1.49 14.04
N THR A 708 17.21 -0.63 14.43
CA THR A 708 18.45 -1.05 15.13
C THR A 708 18.64 -0.33 16.47
N LYS A 709 19.40 -0.98 17.36
CA LYS A 709 19.82 -0.42 18.65
C LYS A 709 21.34 -0.50 18.79
N MET A 710 21.96 0.66 19.00
CA MET A 710 23.40 0.78 19.21
C MET A 710 23.75 1.05 20.69
N THR A 711 24.91 0.55 21.12
CA THR A 711 25.60 0.97 22.35
C THR A 711 27.02 1.43 22.03
N VAL A 712 27.60 2.28 22.88
CA VAL A 712 29.02 2.63 22.84
C VAL A 712 29.51 2.91 24.25
N ALA A 713 30.76 2.54 24.53
CA ALA A 713 31.45 2.74 25.78
C ALA A 713 32.89 3.18 25.51
N ALA A 714 33.40 4.03 26.39
CA ALA A 714 34.80 4.45 26.44
C ALA A 714 35.32 4.30 27.88
N PRO A 715 36.63 4.13 28.11
CA PRO A 715 37.17 3.99 29.46
C PRO A 715 36.93 5.25 30.29
N ALA A 716 36.37 5.09 31.49
CA ALA A 716 36.09 6.22 32.39
C ALA A 716 37.29 6.62 33.27
N VAL A 717 38.36 5.82 33.28
CA VAL A 717 39.53 6.00 34.17
C VAL A 717 40.81 5.62 33.45
N GLY A 718 41.92 6.27 33.81
CA GLY A 718 43.24 5.98 33.25
C GLY A 718 43.47 6.51 31.83
N VAL A 719 42.61 7.39 31.33
CA VAL A 719 42.75 8.00 30.02
C VAL A 719 43.68 9.21 30.08
N THR A 720 44.69 9.23 29.22
CA THR A 720 45.62 10.35 29.04
C THR A 720 45.78 10.68 27.56
N THR A 721 46.43 11.79 27.24
CA THR A 721 46.77 12.13 25.85
C THR A 721 47.88 11.27 25.22
N GLU A 722 48.49 10.37 25.98
CA GLU A 722 49.51 9.43 25.47
C GLU A 722 49.06 7.96 25.53
N THR A 723 47.93 7.67 26.18
CA THR A 723 47.42 6.30 26.33
C THR A 723 46.37 6.00 25.26
N PRO A 724 46.59 5.04 24.34
CA PRO A 724 45.54 4.54 23.47
C PRO A 724 44.38 3.98 24.28
N ILE A 725 43.15 4.40 23.95
CA ILE A 725 41.92 3.87 24.53
C ILE A 725 41.19 3.01 23.51
N THR A 726 40.45 2.01 24.01
CA THR A 726 39.53 1.23 23.18
C THR A 726 38.11 1.75 23.41
N ILE A 727 37.50 2.25 22.34
CA ILE A 727 36.08 2.54 22.27
C ILE A 727 35.41 1.28 21.75
N SER A 728 34.38 0.78 22.44
CA SER A 728 33.69 -0.46 22.07
C SER A 728 32.19 -0.32 22.20
N GLY A 729 31.44 -1.13 21.46
CA GLY A 729 29.98 -1.10 21.53
C GLY A 729 29.34 -2.29 20.84
N THR A 730 28.01 -2.23 20.73
CA THR A 730 27.20 -3.24 20.05
C THR A 730 26.21 -2.59 19.10
N ILE A 731 25.76 -3.35 18.10
CA ILE A 731 24.62 -2.99 17.26
C ILE A 731 23.74 -4.23 17.02
N TYR A 732 22.47 -4.11 17.37
CA TYR A 732 21.51 -5.21 17.32
C TYR A 732 20.24 -4.83 16.55
N ASP A 733 19.69 -5.80 15.85
CA ASP A 733 18.37 -5.74 15.23
C ASP A 733 17.29 -5.86 16.31
N ILE A 734 16.36 -4.91 16.31
CA ILE A 734 15.24 -4.86 17.24
C ILE A 734 13.88 -5.00 16.55
N SER A 735 13.87 -5.53 15.32
CA SER A 735 12.66 -5.99 14.63
C SER A 735 11.84 -6.94 15.51
N ALA A 736 10.52 -7.00 15.31
CA ALA A 736 9.65 -7.82 16.15
C ALA A 736 10.06 -9.31 16.17
N GLY A 737 10.55 -9.81 15.04
CA GLY A 737 11.08 -11.16 14.89
C GLY A 737 12.24 -11.48 15.83
N SER A 738 13.07 -10.49 16.21
CA SER A 738 14.19 -10.73 17.13
C SER A 738 13.74 -11.07 18.55
N LYS A 739 12.46 -10.80 18.88
CA LYS A 739 11.84 -11.13 20.16
C LYS A 739 11.11 -12.48 20.16
N GLN A 740 11.01 -13.16 19.03
CA GLN A 740 10.38 -14.47 18.95
C GLN A 740 11.19 -15.50 19.76
N ASN A 741 10.49 -16.44 20.40
CA ASN A 741 11.06 -17.33 21.43
C ASN A 741 12.39 -18.00 21.03
N ALA A 742 12.45 -18.60 19.83
CA ALA A 742 13.65 -19.30 19.37
C ALA A 742 14.81 -18.32 19.08
N VAL A 743 14.52 -17.20 18.41
CA VAL A 743 15.52 -16.17 18.09
C VAL A 743 16.08 -15.56 19.38
N ALA A 744 15.21 -15.12 20.30
CA ALA A 744 15.62 -14.55 21.58
C ALA A 744 16.42 -15.53 22.45
N ALA A 745 16.10 -16.83 22.40
CA ALA A 745 16.85 -17.87 23.13
C ALA A 745 18.22 -18.15 22.51
N ASN A 746 18.33 -18.16 21.18
CA ASN A 746 19.58 -18.40 20.46
C ASN A 746 20.52 -17.18 20.49
N PHE A 747 19.96 -15.98 20.60
CA PHE A 747 20.69 -14.71 20.64
C PHE A 747 20.36 -13.95 21.94
N PRO A 748 20.75 -14.46 23.12
CA PRO A 748 20.34 -13.90 24.41
C PRO A 748 20.84 -12.48 24.69
N ASN A 749 21.84 -12.02 23.92
CA ASN A 749 22.37 -10.65 23.99
C ASN A 749 21.76 -9.70 22.95
N GLY A 750 20.89 -10.21 22.06
CA GLY A 750 20.34 -9.50 20.91
C GLY A 750 20.78 -10.12 19.58
N LEU A 751 19.90 -10.04 18.57
CA LEU A 751 20.21 -10.48 17.20
C LEU A 751 21.16 -9.45 16.55
N PRO A 752 22.38 -9.84 16.13
CA PRO A 752 23.35 -8.90 15.55
C PRO A 752 22.89 -8.34 14.20
N CYS A 753 23.15 -7.04 13.97
CA CYS A 753 23.07 -6.48 12.63
C CYS A 753 24.24 -6.98 11.80
N VAL A 754 23.94 -7.62 10.66
CA VAL A 754 24.93 -8.13 9.71
C VAL A 754 24.93 -7.30 8.42
N SER A 755 25.98 -7.40 7.63
CA SER A 755 26.04 -6.74 6.31
C SER A 755 24.95 -7.25 5.37
N ASP A 756 24.51 -6.41 4.44
CA ASP A 756 23.51 -6.78 3.43
C ASP A 756 23.93 -8.02 2.61
N ALA A 757 25.24 -8.20 2.37
CA ALA A 757 25.79 -9.36 1.68
C ALA A 757 25.71 -10.68 2.46
N SER A 758 25.61 -10.62 3.79
CA SER A 758 25.43 -11.80 4.65
C SER A 758 23.96 -12.13 4.92
N MET A 759 23.03 -11.30 4.43
CA MET A 759 21.66 -11.25 4.94
C MET A 759 20.88 -12.55 4.71
N SER A 760 20.85 -13.09 3.49
CA SER A 760 20.05 -14.29 3.18
C SER A 760 20.45 -15.50 4.03
N GLY A 761 21.72 -15.91 3.98
CA GLY A 761 22.19 -17.06 4.76
C GLY A 761 22.10 -16.84 6.29
N PHE A 762 22.22 -15.60 6.77
CA PHE A 762 22.00 -15.30 8.18
C PHE A 762 20.53 -15.47 8.56
N MET A 763 19.60 -14.96 7.75
CA MET A 763 18.16 -15.06 7.98
C MET A 763 17.65 -16.49 7.88
N GLU A 764 18.16 -17.28 6.93
CA GLU A 764 17.91 -18.72 6.81
C GLU A 764 18.33 -19.48 8.08
N ALA A 765 19.51 -19.16 8.64
CA ALA A 765 19.97 -19.78 9.87
C ALA A 765 19.14 -19.35 11.09
N VAL A 766 18.73 -18.08 11.15
CA VAL A 766 17.99 -17.51 12.29
C VAL A 766 16.53 -17.98 12.33
N TYR A 767 15.84 -17.99 11.18
CA TYR A 767 14.39 -18.23 11.09
C TYR A 767 14.02 -19.60 10.54
N MET A 768 14.89 -20.24 9.74
CA MET A 768 14.59 -21.47 9.00
C MET A 768 15.45 -22.66 9.42
N GLN A 769 16.20 -22.53 10.51
CA GLN A 769 17.03 -23.60 11.09
C GLN A 769 18.11 -24.14 10.13
N GLN A 770 18.51 -23.33 9.15
CA GLN A 770 19.62 -23.65 8.25
C GLN A 770 20.97 -23.50 8.96
N GLN A 771 22.02 -24.00 8.31
CA GLN A 771 23.38 -23.90 8.85
C GLN A 771 23.85 -22.44 8.89
N MET A 772 24.32 -21.99 10.06
CA MET A 772 24.92 -20.66 10.21
C MET A 772 26.14 -20.49 9.27
N PRO A 773 26.14 -19.48 8.38
CA PRO A 773 27.30 -19.21 7.53
C PRO A 773 28.54 -18.87 8.36
N ASN A 774 29.71 -19.32 7.90
CA ASN A 774 30.99 -19.08 8.59
C ASN A 774 31.68 -17.75 8.18
N ASN A 775 31.07 -17.02 7.25
CA ASN A 775 31.60 -15.82 6.61
C ASN A 775 30.73 -14.58 6.85
N ILE A 776 29.94 -14.57 7.94
CA ILE A 776 29.12 -13.43 8.32
C ILE A 776 30.00 -12.23 8.67
N THR A 777 29.71 -11.09 8.05
CA THR A 777 30.32 -9.80 8.37
C THR A 777 29.30 -8.85 8.97
N GLY A 778 29.71 -7.99 9.91
CA GLY A 778 28.84 -6.97 10.49
C GLY A 778 28.75 -5.70 9.65
N VAL A 779 28.33 -4.60 10.27
CA VAL A 779 28.03 -3.33 9.59
C VAL A 779 29.04 -2.23 9.92
N PRO A 780 29.27 -1.26 9.02
CA PRO A 780 30.22 -0.17 9.26
C PRO A 780 29.70 0.83 10.28
N ILE A 781 30.55 1.17 11.27
CA ILE A 781 30.27 2.11 12.35
C ILE A 781 31.25 3.27 12.27
N THR A 782 30.72 4.48 12.12
CA THR A 782 31.52 5.71 12.16
C THR A 782 31.64 6.22 13.59
N LEU A 783 32.86 6.50 14.04
CA LEU A 783 33.11 7.11 15.35
C LEU A 783 33.54 8.56 15.19
N SER A 784 32.88 9.44 15.93
CA SER A 784 33.20 10.87 15.99
C SER A 784 33.33 11.34 17.44
N VAL A 785 34.09 12.40 17.66
CA VAL A 785 34.28 13.01 18.98
C VAL A 785 33.96 14.50 18.94
N LEU A 786 33.37 15.00 20.03
CA LEU A 786 33.33 16.41 20.40
C LEU A 786 34.30 16.59 21.57
N ASP A 787 35.36 17.37 21.37
CA ASP A 787 36.39 17.60 22.37
C ASP A 787 36.09 18.80 23.30
N ALA A 788 36.92 18.99 24.32
CA ALA A 788 36.78 20.05 25.32
C ALA A 788 36.86 21.49 24.74
N ASN A 789 37.39 21.66 23.52
CA ASN A 789 37.43 22.94 22.82
C ASN A 789 36.19 23.17 21.94
N GLY A 790 35.25 22.21 21.91
CA GLY A 790 34.05 22.27 21.08
C GLY A 790 34.27 21.83 19.63
N ASN A 791 35.39 21.17 19.31
CA ASN A 791 35.62 20.70 17.95
C ASN A 791 34.98 19.32 17.73
N TYR A 792 34.06 19.23 16.76
CA TYR A 792 33.50 17.96 16.30
C TYR A 792 34.32 17.39 15.13
N ARG A 793 34.75 16.12 15.21
CA ARG A 793 35.47 15.44 14.13
C ARG A 793 35.24 13.93 14.13
N THR A 794 35.26 13.33 12.95
CA THR A 794 35.33 11.87 12.78
C THR A 794 36.74 11.39 13.10
N ILE A 795 36.86 10.42 14.00
CA ILE A 795 38.14 9.81 14.39
C ILE A 795 38.44 8.53 13.62
N GLY A 796 37.42 7.85 13.10
CA GLY A 796 37.58 6.68 12.24
C GLY A 796 36.29 5.92 11.97
N VAL A 797 36.42 4.84 11.21
CA VAL A 797 35.36 3.87 10.92
C VAL A 797 35.85 2.49 11.34
N THR A 798 35.00 1.72 12.01
CA THR A 798 35.20 0.30 12.31
C THR A 798 34.03 -0.51 11.75
N THR A 799 34.11 -1.84 11.76
CA THR A 799 33.00 -2.71 11.33
C THR A 799 32.66 -3.63 12.50
N SER A 800 31.37 -3.84 12.77
CA SER A 800 30.99 -4.84 13.77
C SER A 800 31.34 -6.25 13.28
N ASP A 801 31.52 -7.18 14.21
CA ASP A 801 31.70 -8.59 13.90
C ASP A 801 30.35 -9.31 13.78
N ALA A 802 30.38 -10.62 13.54
CA ALA A 802 29.19 -11.47 13.44
C ALA A 802 28.38 -11.57 14.74
N SER A 803 28.94 -11.12 15.88
CA SER A 803 28.21 -11.01 17.16
C SER A 803 27.61 -9.62 17.38
N GLY A 804 27.74 -8.72 16.41
CA GLY A 804 27.24 -7.35 16.49
C GLY A 804 28.10 -6.46 17.38
N THR A 805 29.30 -6.91 17.78
CA THR A 805 30.22 -6.11 18.60
C THR A 805 31.22 -5.36 17.74
N PHE A 806 31.64 -4.18 18.17
CA PHE A 806 32.71 -3.44 17.51
C PHE A 806 33.68 -2.85 18.53
N ALA A 807 34.92 -2.66 18.08
CA ALA A 807 35.96 -1.97 18.83
C ALA A 807 36.78 -1.07 17.91
N TYR A 808 37.29 0.03 18.45
CA TYR A 808 38.16 0.97 17.78
C TYR A 808 39.16 1.55 18.76
N THR A 809 40.45 1.43 18.44
CA THR A 809 41.52 1.97 19.27
C THR A 809 41.92 3.34 18.78
N TRP A 810 41.93 4.33 19.68
CA TRP A 810 42.25 5.72 19.38
C TRP A 810 42.95 6.38 20.57
N THR A 811 43.83 7.35 20.31
CA THR A 811 44.54 8.11 21.34
C THR A 811 44.01 9.55 21.37
N PRO A 812 43.49 10.04 22.51
CA PRO A 812 43.07 11.44 22.66
C PRO A 812 44.25 12.40 22.44
N ASP A 813 44.02 13.48 21.71
CA ASP A 813 45.07 14.45 21.31
C ASP A 813 45.14 15.67 22.23
N ILE A 814 44.05 16.01 22.93
CA ILE A 814 43.99 17.06 23.95
C ILE A 814 43.48 16.53 25.29
N HIS A 815 43.80 17.25 26.37
CA HIS A 815 43.25 16.99 27.71
C HIS A 815 41.85 17.60 27.84
N GLY A 816 41.02 17.02 28.70
CA GLY A 816 39.66 17.51 28.97
C GLY A 816 38.57 16.48 28.67
N ASP A 817 37.33 16.95 28.72
CA ASP A 817 36.15 16.13 28.43
C ASP A 817 36.02 15.81 26.93
N TYR A 818 35.61 14.58 26.64
CA TYR A 818 35.22 14.14 25.32
C TYR A 818 33.83 13.53 25.35
N THR A 819 33.06 13.83 24.30
CA THR A 819 31.85 13.09 23.95
C THR A 819 32.14 12.27 22.71
N VAL A 820 32.04 10.95 22.82
CA VAL A 820 32.19 10.01 21.72
C VAL A 820 30.81 9.64 21.20
N THR A 821 30.62 9.75 19.88
CA THR A 821 29.42 9.30 19.19
C THR A 821 29.77 8.17 18.24
N ALA A 822 29.13 7.01 18.43
CA ALA A 822 29.09 5.94 17.44
C ALA A 822 27.84 6.10 16.57
N ASN A 823 27.99 6.00 15.26
CA ASN A 823 26.90 6.20 14.31
C ASN A 823 26.89 5.10 13.24
N PHE A 824 25.75 4.45 13.08
CA PHE A 824 25.43 3.59 11.95
C PHE A 824 24.47 4.33 11.03
N ALA A 825 24.89 4.55 9.78
CA ALA A 825 24.12 5.32 8.81
C ALA A 825 22.89 4.57 8.26
N GLY A 826 22.69 3.30 8.64
CA GLY A 826 21.73 2.41 8.00
C GLY A 826 22.38 1.58 6.89
N SER A 827 21.64 0.59 6.41
CA SER A 827 21.96 -0.22 5.23
C SER A 827 20.66 -0.47 4.44
N GLU A 828 20.70 -1.33 3.41
CA GLU A 828 19.46 -1.76 2.75
C GLU A 828 18.56 -2.59 3.68
N SER A 829 19.17 -3.33 4.61
CA SER A 829 18.46 -4.14 5.60
C SER A 829 18.02 -3.39 6.85
N TYR A 830 18.70 -2.30 7.24
CA TYR A 830 18.55 -1.70 8.56
C TYR A 830 18.43 -0.18 8.56
N TYR A 831 17.54 0.35 9.41
CA TYR A 831 17.46 1.79 9.69
C TYR A 831 18.66 2.28 10.55
N PRO A 832 19.06 3.57 10.41
CA PRO A 832 20.18 4.13 11.16
C PRO A 832 19.95 4.14 12.67
N SER A 833 21.04 4.09 13.43
CA SER A 833 21.05 4.31 14.88
C SER A 833 22.39 4.88 15.35
N SER A 834 22.40 5.50 16.53
CA SER A 834 23.59 6.09 17.12
C SER A 834 23.61 5.92 18.63
N ALA A 835 24.80 5.92 19.23
CA ALA A 835 24.98 5.91 20.68
C ALA A 835 26.08 6.91 21.10
N VAL A 836 26.01 7.37 22.35
CA VAL A 836 26.95 8.35 22.91
C VAL A 836 27.57 7.83 24.20
N ALA A 837 28.86 8.08 24.38
CA ALA A 837 29.59 7.88 25.62
C ALA A 837 30.44 9.11 25.95
N HIS A 838 30.87 9.22 27.20
CA HIS A 838 31.73 10.31 27.67
C HIS A 838 32.95 9.76 28.37
N PHE A 839 34.08 10.45 28.23
CA PHE A 839 35.28 10.18 29.02
C PHE A 839 36.08 11.47 29.22
N TYR A 840 37.00 11.46 30.18
CA TYR A 840 37.90 12.58 30.45
C TYR A 840 39.35 12.16 30.17
N ALA A 841 40.06 12.88 29.31
CA ALA A 841 41.49 12.70 29.09
C ALA A 841 42.30 13.57 30.05
N SER A 842 43.00 12.95 30.99
CA SER A 842 43.88 13.66 31.90
C SER A 842 45.21 14.04 31.24
N PRO A 843 45.86 15.15 31.64
CA PRO A 843 47.22 15.43 31.22
C PRO A 843 48.16 14.34 31.74
N VAL A 844 49.18 14.00 30.95
CA VAL A 844 50.19 13.02 31.34
C VAL A 844 50.93 13.52 32.58
N SER A 845 51.01 12.69 33.62
CA SER A 845 51.80 12.99 34.80
C SER A 845 53.28 13.06 34.40
N ALA A 846 53.95 14.18 34.73
CA ALA A 846 55.38 14.33 34.48
C ALA A 846 56.12 13.12 35.08
N THR A 847 56.98 12.48 34.27
CA THR A 847 57.86 11.43 34.76
C THR A 847 58.59 11.96 36.00
N PRO A 848 58.48 11.30 37.17
CA PRO A 848 59.28 11.72 38.32
C PRO A 848 60.73 11.73 37.85
N ALA A 849 61.40 12.89 37.99
CA ALA A 849 62.82 13.00 37.70
C ALA A 849 63.52 11.81 38.35
N PRO A 850 64.45 11.11 37.65
CA PRO A 850 65.11 9.96 38.23
C PRO A 850 65.59 10.37 39.60
N THR A 851 65.08 9.71 40.64
CA THR A 851 65.65 9.82 41.97
C THR A 851 67.11 9.48 41.77
N THR A 852 67.99 10.47 41.88
CA THR A 852 69.42 10.25 42.00
C THR A 852 69.56 9.14 43.01
N ALA A 853 70.06 7.98 42.56
CA ALA A 853 70.42 6.91 43.45
C ALA A 853 71.18 7.56 44.61
N ALA A 854 70.70 7.39 45.83
CA ALA A 854 71.47 7.78 47.00
C ALA A 854 72.87 7.21 46.76
N GLY A 855 73.86 8.09 46.62
CA GLY A 855 75.23 7.66 46.33
C GLY A 855 75.54 6.54 47.30
N GLN A 856 75.93 5.38 46.77
CA GLN A 856 76.39 4.29 47.63
C GLN A 856 77.41 4.89 48.59
N SER A 857 77.12 4.80 49.88
CA SER A 857 78.10 5.14 50.89
C SER A 857 79.35 4.33 50.61
N MET A 858 80.50 5.00 50.53
CA MET A 858 81.82 4.38 50.39
C MET A 858 82.08 3.28 51.44
N THR A 859 81.26 3.17 52.49
CA THR A 859 81.29 2.08 53.45
C THR A 859 80.98 0.72 52.82
N ASP A 860 80.07 0.61 51.85
CA ASP A 860 79.64 -0.69 51.28
C ASP A 860 80.62 -1.25 50.24
N GLN A 861 81.43 -0.39 49.60
CA GLN A 861 82.42 -0.81 48.60
C GLN A 861 83.68 -1.44 49.23
N TYR A 862 83.97 -1.13 50.50
CA TYR A 862 85.14 -1.66 51.23
C TYR A 862 84.80 -2.68 52.32
N PHE A 863 83.53 -2.82 52.71
CA PHE A 863 83.14 -3.75 53.78
C PHE A 863 83.30 -5.23 53.38
N ILE A 864 82.92 -5.59 52.16
CA ILE A 864 83.00 -6.99 51.68
C ILE A 864 84.45 -7.46 51.44
N PRO A 865 85.35 -6.67 50.81
CA PRO A 865 86.77 -7.03 50.70
C PRO A 865 87.49 -7.07 52.07
N ALA A 866 87.14 -6.18 53.00
CA ALA A 866 87.77 -6.13 54.33
C ALA A 866 87.40 -7.33 55.22
N VAL A 867 86.15 -7.79 55.18
CA VAL A 867 85.72 -8.99 55.92
C VAL A 867 86.33 -10.27 55.34
N ALA A 868 86.45 -10.36 54.00
CA ALA A 868 87.13 -11.49 53.35
C ALA A 868 88.63 -11.55 53.70
N ALA A 869 89.32 -10.40 53.78
CA ALA A 869 90.72 -10.32 54.18
C ALA A 869 90.93 -10.69 55.66
N ILE A 870 90.03 -10.31 56.57
CA ILE A 870 90.10 -10.64 58.00
C ILE A 870 89.88 -12.15 58.22
N ILE A 871 88.95 -12.78 57.51
CA ILE A 871 88.72 -14.23 57.59
C ILE A 871 89.94 -15.02 57.08
N ALA A 872 90.58 -14.56 55.99
CA ALA A 872 91.80 -15.17 55.48
C ALA A 872 92.97 -15.08 56.48
N VAL A 873 93.14 -13.96 57.19
CA VAL A 873 94.17 -13.78 58.22
C VAL A 873 93.91 -14.66 59.45
N ILE A 874 92.64 -14.83 59.87
CA ILE A 874 92.28 -15.70 61.00
C ILE A 874 92.57 -17.18 60.68
N ILE A 875 92.35 -17.62 59.44
CA ILE A 875 92.69 -18.98 59.00
C ILE A 875 94.20 -19.19 58.98
N ILE A 876 94.98 -18.21 58.51
CA ILE A 876 96.45 -18.28 58.48
C ILE A 876 97.04 -18.31 59.90
N VAL A 877 96.51 -17.50 60.83
CA VAL A 877 96.93 -17.48 62.24
C VAL A 877 96.50 -18.75 62.98
N GLY A 878 95.33 -19.30 62.67
CA GLY A 878 94.85 -20.58 63.21
C GLY A 878 95.71 -21.77 62.77
N ILE A 879 96.16 -21.78 61.51
CA ILE A 879 97.10 -22.79 60.98
C ILE A 879 98.50 -22.61 61.59
N ALA A 880 98.95 -21.38 61.80
CA ALA A 880 100.25 -21.09 62.44
C ALA A 880 100.28 -21.47 63.93
N LEU A 881 99.19 -21.27 64.68
CA LEU A 881 99.06 -21.67 66.09
C LEU A 881 98.87 -23.19 66.26
N GLY A 882 98.18 -23.85 65.32
CA GLY A 882 98.05 -25.31 65.29
C GLY A 882 99.39 -26.03 65.06
N ILE A 883 100.30 -25.43 64.30
CA ILE A 883 101.66 -25.98 64.05
C ILE A 883 102.61 -25.73 65.25
N LEU A 884 102.35 -24.71 66.09
CA LEU A 884 103.15 -24.40 67.28
C LEU A 884 102.80 -25.25 68.52
N LEU A 885 101.65 -25.92 68.56
CA LEU A 885 101.18 -26.70 69.72
C LEU A 885 101.53 -28.21 69.70
N VAL A 886 102.22 -28.73 68.67
CA VAL A 886 102.54 -30.18 68.56
C VAL A 886 104.05 -30.49 68.68
N ARG A 887 104.87 -29.62 69.26
CA ARG A 887 106.29 -29.95 69.51
C ARG A 887 106.76 -29.75 70.95
N LYS A 888 106.75 -30.89 71.66
CA LYS A 888 107.66 -31.34 72.74
C LYS A 888 107.43 -30.71 74.13
N LYS A 889 107.55 -31.42 75.26
CA LYS A 889 107.85 -32.81 75.72
C LYS A 889 107.77 -32.73 77.28
N PRO A 890 107.76 -33.81 78.09
CA PRO A 890 107.99 -35.24 77.84
C PRO A 890 106.74 -36.11 77.91
#